data_AF-A0A0L0SDM6-F1
#
_entry.id   AF-A0A0L0SDM6-F1
#
_cell.length_a   1.000
_cell.length_b   1.000
_cell.length_c   1.000
_cell.angle_alpha   90.00
_cell.angle_beta   90.00
_cell.angle_gamma   90.00
#
_symmetry.space_group_name_H-M   'P 1'
#
loop_
_entity.id
_entity.type
_entity.pdbx_description
1 polymer ?
#
loop_
_entity_poly.entity_id
_entity_poly.type
_entity_poly.pdbx_seq_one_letter_code
_entity_poly.pdbx_strand_id
1 'polypeptide(L)'
;MQPVVSHRDDDAFISNFTNLVNAWSGRTGIPVNIWWPERIAYTNNDLQKFLTILGQQHSPSWDLIGMDLIWPPAFARPLLLPLDSVLSPASIARHAPSSRESGTINGTLYAVPLYSDSGALFYRSDLLAKYGYSQPPRTWDHMELMLTTILAGERAANPSLTGFVTQMSPYEGLTCNVAEWFAGANLTMFLDASAKLTLDSATAQAQASAILSRFRRWVQQGLVAPVSLIARELETRNARQGFFYRSSGSNLTWDIAPLPGETPGLAGATTLGGAVIGINKFTRNVTRAALVADFLSGLESQRVFTTALGLRPTIPDLFQDPDVNRVYDAAFLQSARIVNRPSSSSRDQYLAISQFIYTGVNLILGGFAAAAASVVAINTLIADWLSIDWFGPPQSNQWNDLASIVVAAIVALLVVTILFLVIRLFCDRDTAAARRIPTEFLIGVLIGSLLGSAAPLTFIGTPTLQICELRVVLIGFGFTFMTSCMAAQDFRIYLIVSSPLRRVAADVNLILWRSLVAVWMVEGALIGLWLGLDPLAPVDVKVDNAWRYTGCGSDGLAFQTVMCAAQCLMCSILVGLCVWLGVRNRNVSPKANTPGEAMSKAAYLIFVVAGAAVILLSVLQIGPAPQMLLATAAVTLVVLSVLWAYLVVQLRMTPDAESSGWMGTTMTPSAAIFSDASGSTGNLLEPLVGAVHESTLAVRFARSERALQLAPWDAGVVVVHVVDARILVVRSQPHGLVLSLRNLVAVSESSSATRSFMATFTAGMLEVWTRSESELKEWHARLAQTVPVGDQLRSMHEQGGRGTLGVPVALHAEMTVSVQVATRIDEAQARVMFG
;
A
#
# COMPACT_ATOMS: atom_id res chain seq x y z
N MET A 1 -3.52 5.10 42.48
CA MET A 1 -3.28 4.03 41.49
C MET A 1 -4.00 2.79 42.00
N GLN A 2 -5.09 2.36 41.38
CA GLN A 2 -5.63 1.01 41.58
C GLN A 2 -5.51 0.30 40.22
N PRO A 3 -4.82 -0.86 40.13
CA PRO A 3 -4.66 -1.59 38.89
C PRO A 3 -5.96 -2.30 38.52
N VAL A 4 -6.04 -2.82 37.29
CA VAL A 4 -6.98 -3.92 36.99
C VAL A 4 -6.58 -4.95 38.01
N VAL A 5 -7.48 -5.27 38.93
CA VAL A 5 -7.36 -6.45 39.75
C VAL A 5 -7.24 -7.59 38.73
N SER A 6 -6.01 -7.99 38.43
CA SER A 6 -5.75 -9.40 38.30
C SER A 6 -6.45 -10.00 39.51
N HIS A 7 -7.26 -11.04 39.39
CA HIS A 7 -7.98 -11.59 40.54
C HIS A 7 -7.07 -11.93 41.74
N ARG A 8 -5.74 -11.82 41.57
CA ARG A 8 -4.68 -11.75 42.56
C ARG A 8 -4.66 -10.54 43.52
N ASP A 9 -5.22 -9.38 43.17
CA ASP A 9 -5.20 -8.18 44.03
C ASP A 9 -6.48 -8.02 44.87
N ASP A 10 -7.44 -8.95 44.74
CA ASP A 10 -8.62 -9.07 45.60
C ASP A 10 -8.42 -10.28 46.52
N ASP A 11 -7.69 -10.04 47.62
CA ASP A 11 -7.42 -11.04 48.66
C ASP A 11 -8.71 -11.69 49.17
N ALA A 12 -9.82 -10.95 49.20
CA ALA A 12 -11.11 -11.46 49.63
C ALA A 12 -11.68 -12.46 48.61
N PHE A 13 -11.59 -12.17 47.31
CA PHE A 13 -11.95 -13.12 46.27
C PHE A 13 -11.07 -14.37 46.32
N ILE A 14 -9.74 -14.24 46.35
CA ILE A 14 -8.83 -15.39 46.37
C ILE A 14 -9.13 -16.28 47.57
N SER A 15 -9.30 -15.67 48.75
CA SER A 15 -9.64 -16.40 49.98
C SER A 15 -10.97 -17.14 49.83
N ASN A 16 -12.03 -16.45 49.38
CA ASN A 16 -13.35 -17.05 49.20
C ASN A 16 -13.35 -18.18 48.16
N PHE A 17 -12.70 -17.98 47.02
CA PHE A 17 -12.61 -18.99 45.98
C PHE A 17 -11.75 -20.18 46.40
N THR A 18 -10.65 -19.93 47.11
CA THR A 18 -9.80 -20.99 47.69
C THR A 18 -10.58 -21.80 48.72
N ASN A 19 -11.39 -21.16 49.57
CA ASN A 19 -12.27 -21.85 50.53
C ASN A 19 -13.32 -22.72 49.83
N LEU A 20 -13.94 -22.20 48.76
CA LEU A 20 -14.87 -22.96 47.92
C LEU A 20 -14.20 -24.22 47.34
N VAL A 21 -13.00 -24.07 46.79
CA VAL A 21 -12.23 -25.17 46.18
C VAL A 21 -11.77 -26.18 47.25
N ASN A 22 -11.36 -25.72 48.42
CA ASN A 22 -11.00 -26.59 49.55
C ASN A 22 -12.21 -27.37 50.08
N ALA A 23 -13.37 -26.73 50.19
CA ALA A 23 -14.61 -27.38 50.61
C ALA A 23 -15.05 -28.45 49.60
N TRP A 24 -14.94 -28.17 48.30
CA TRP A 24 -15.15 -29.19 47.27
C TRP A 24 -14.13 -30.33 47.36
N SER A 25 -12.85 -30.01 47.52
CA SER A 25 -11.76 -31.00 47.65
C SER A 25 -11.97 -31.92 48.86
N GLY A 26 -12.44 -31.38 49.99
CA GLY A 26 -12.78 -32.16 51.18
C GLY A 26 -13.97 -33.11 50.98
N ARG A 27 -14.97 -32.71 50.18
CA ARG A 27 -16.14 -33.54 49.85
C ARG A 27 -15.80 -34.67 48.87
N THR A 28 -14.88 -34.44 47.92
CA THR A 28 -14.56 -35.39 46.84
C THR A 28 -13.31 -36.23 47.10
N GLY A 29 -12.45 -35.81 48.04
CA GLY A 29 -11.14 -36.41 48.26
C GLY A 29 -10.13 -36.12 47.14
N ILE A 30 -10.41 -35.18 46.25
CA ILE A 30 -9.51 -34.78 45.15
C ILE A 30 -8.79 -33.49 45.58
N PRO A 31 -7.47 -33.52 45.83
CA PRO A 31 -6.73 -32.31 46.16
C PRO A 31 -6.58 -31.41 44.93
N VAL A 32 -6.89 -30.12 45.08
CA VAL A 32 -6.72 -29.11 44.04
C VAL A 32 -5.75 -28.04 44.52
N ASN A 33 -4.71 -27.77 43.74
CA ASN A 33 -3.80 -26.66 43.98
C ASN A 33 -3.97 -25.63 42.86
N ILE A 34 -4.39 -24.41 43.21
CA ILE A 34 -4.58 -23.34 42.25
C ILE A 34 -3.34 -22.45 42.25
N TRP A 35 -2.69 -22.39 41.10
CA TRP A 35 -1.60 -21.45 40.89
C TRP A 35 -2.12 -20.19 40.21
N TRP A 36 -2.03 -19.06 40.92
CA TRP A 36 -2.34 -17.74 40.39
C TRP A 36 -1.05 -17.08 39.88
N PRO A 37 -0.84 -16.96 38.56
CA PRO A 37 0.40 -16.44 38.01
C PRO A 37 0.72 -15.02 38.52
N GLU A 38 2.01 -14.76 38.75
CA GLU A 38 2.53 -13.44 39.12
C GLU A 38 2.39 -12.41 37.98
N ARG A 39 2.38 -12.88 36.74
CA ARG A 39 2.17 -12.09 35.52
C ARG A 39 1.17 -12.82 34.63
N ILE A 40 0.08 -12.15 34.28
CA ILE A 40 -0.80 -12.59 33.20
C ILE A 40 -0.06 -12.35 31.87
N ALA A 41 -0.16 -13.25 30.91
CA ALA A 41 0.37 -13.02 29.57
C ALA A 41 -0.44 -11.90 28.89
N TYR A 42 0.07 -10.67 28.90
CA TYR A 42 -0.65 -9.47 28.42
C TYR A 42 -0.48 -9.19 26.93
N THR A 43 0.46 -9.87 26.26
CA THR A 43 0.79 -9.62 24.86
C THR A 43 0.75 -10.90 24.03
N ASN A 44 0.49 -10.75 22.74
CA ASN A 44 0.55 -11.83 21.76
C ASN A 44 1.92 -12.55 21.81
N ASN A 45 3.00 -11.81 22.08
CA ASN A 45 4.35 -12.37 22.21
C ASN A 45 4.52 -13.22 23.48
N ASP A 46 3.93 -12.81 24.60
CA ASP A 46 3.98 -13.60 25.83
C ASP A 46 3.18 -14.90 25.68
N LEU A 47 2.02 -14.82 25.00
CA LEU A 47 1.22 -16.01 24.69
C LEU A 47 1.95 -16.99 23.76
N GLN A 48 2.55 -16.49 22.69
CA GLN A 48 3.32 -17.33 21.75
C GLN A 48 4.53 -17.97 22.43
N LYS A 49 5.24 -17.25 23.30
CA LYS A 49 6.32 -17.82 24.12
C LYS A 49 5.79 -18.89 25.07
N PHE A 50 4.67 -18.63 25.74
CA PHE A 50 4.03 -19.58 26.64
C PHE A 50 3.62 -20.87 25.92
N LEU A 51 2.94 -20.74 24.77
CA LEU A 51 2.54 -21.85 23.90
C LEU A 51 3.74 -22.63 23.38
N THR A 52 4.81 -21.94 22.96
CA THR A 52 6.03 -22.57 22.47
C THR A 52 6.71 -23.36 23.58
N ILE A 53 6.92 -22.75 24.75
CA ILE A 53 7.60 -23.39 25.87
C ILE A 53 6.82 -24.60 26.37
N LEU A 54 5.53 -24.43 26.69
CA LEU A 54 4.74 -25.53 27.25
C LEU A 54 4.39 -26.59 26.21
N GLY A 55 4.09 -26.16 24.98
CA GLY A 55 3.77 -27.04 23.87
C GLY A 55 4.96 -27.89 23.44
N GLN A 56 6.20 -27.38 23.50
CA GLN A 56 7.40 -28.17 23.18
C GLN A 56 7.86 -29.05 24.33
N GLN A 57 7.70 -28.60 25.58
CA GLN A 57 8.17 -29.35 26.75
C GLN A 57 7.26 -30.53 27.12
N HIS A 58 6.05 -30.62 26.53
CA HIS A 58 5.04 -31.65 26.85
C HIS A 58 4.86 -31.84 28.36
N SER A 59 4.91 -30.73 29.10
CA SER A 59 5.02 -30.78 30.55
C SER A 59 3.72 -31.30 31.18
N PRO A 60 3.77 -32.35 32.02
CA PRO A 60 2.62 -32.84 32.77
C PRO A 60 2.40 -32.08 34.08
N SER A 61 3.15 -31.00 34.35
CA SER A 61 3.14 -30.29 35.64
C SER A 61 1.85 -29.54 35.95
N TRP A 62 0.96 -29.37 34.97
CA TRP A 62 -0.33 -28.69 35.11
C TRP A 62 -1.43 -29.54 34.52
N ASP A 63 -2.54 -29.73 35.22
CA ASP A 63 -3.65 -30.55 34.75
C ASP A 63 -4.70 -29.75 33.96
N LEU A 64 -4.92 -28.49 34.35
CA LEU A 64 -5.93 -27.59 33.80
C LEU A 64 -5.29 -26.27 33.38
N ILE A 65 -5.82 -25.67 32.31
CA ILE A 65 -5.34 -24.42 31.74
C ILE A 65 -6.53 -23.47 31.60
N GLY A 66 -6.57 -22.44 32.45
CA GLY A 66 -7.48 -21.30 32.28
C GLY A 66 -6.94 -20.35 31.21
N MET A 67 -7.80 -19.89 30.31
CA MET A 67 -7.43 -19.02 29.20
C MET A 67 -8.54 -18.04 28.83
N ASP A 68 -8.17 -16.97 28.15
CA ASP A 68 -9.14 -16.10 27.49
C ASP A 68 -9.92 -16.89 26.42
N LEU A 69 -11.21 -16.61 26.25
CA LEU A 69 -12.07 -17.30 25.29
C LEU A 69 -11.64 -17.17 23.81
N ILE A 70 -10.77 -16.21 23.45
CA ILE A 70 -10.24 -16.11 22.07
C ILE A 70 -9.03 -17.03 21.83
N TRP A 71 -8.47 -17.64 22.87
CA TRP A 71 -7.27 -18.47 22.80
C TRP A 71 -7.48 -19.96 22.48
N PRO A 72 -8.65 -20.61 22.66
CA PRO A 72 -8.82 -22.03 22.34
C PRO A 72 -8.32 -22.47 20.95
N PRO A 73 -8.49 -21.70 19.85
CA PRO A 73 -7.93 -22.09 18.55
C PRO A 73 -6.41 -22.29 18.57
N ALA A 74 -5.68 -21.45 19.30
CA ALA A 74 -4.22 -21.53 19.41
C ALA A 74 -3.76 -22.65 20.37
N PHE A 75 -4.58 -23.03 21.35
CA PHE A 75 -4.26 -24.03 22.37
C PHE A 75 -4.69 -25.45 21.99
N ALA A 76 -5.74 -25.60 21.18
CA ALA A 76 -6.41 -26.87 20.88
C ALA A 76 -5.42 -27.96 20.43
N ARG A 77 -4.64 -27.69 19.36
CA ARG A 77 -3.67 -28.64 18.84
C ARG A 77 -2.46 -28.86 19.76
N PRO A 78 -1.75 -27.83 20.25
CA PRO A 78 -0.51 -28.04 21.00
C PRO A 78 -0.73 -28.55 22.43
N LEU A 79 -1.83 -28.20 23.12
CA LEU A 79 -1.93 -28.37 24.57
C LEU A 79 -3.22 -29.02 25.09
N LEU A 80 -4.35 -28.93 24.38
CA LEU A 80 -5.65 -29.30 24.97
C LEU A 80 -6.13 -30.70 24.57
N LEU A 81 -6.79 -31.35 25.52
CA LEU A 81 -7.52 -32.59 25.33
C LEU A 81 -8.96 -32.28 24.85
N PRO A 82 -9.49 -32.99 23.84
CA PRO A 82 -10.91 -32.93 23.50
C PRO A 82 -11.81 -33.31 24.68
N LEU A 83 -12.77 -32.44 25.00
CA LEU A 83 -13.60 -32.56 26.20
C LEU A 83 -14.86 -33.41 26.01
N ASP A 84 -15.31 -33.62 24.76
CA ASP A 84 -16.54 -34.35 24.43
C ASP A 84 -16.55 -35.80 24.94
N SER A 85 -15.37 -36.38 25.18
CA SER A 85 -15.21 -37.76 25.66
C SER A 85 -14.99 -37.88 27.18
N VAL A 86 -14.77 -36.75 27.88
CA VAL A 86 -14.39 -36.74 29.30
C VAL A 86 -15.32 -35.93 30.18
N LEU A 87 -16.11 -35.01 29.60
CA LEU A 87 -17.19 -34.30 30.28
C LEU A 87 -18.56 -34.85 29.86
N SER A 88 -19.53 -34.80 30.76
CA SER A 88 -20.88 -35.26 30.45
C SER A 88 -21.60 -34.28 29.51
N PRO A 89 -22.49 -34.77 28.61
CA PRO A 89 -23.29 -33.89 27.77
C PRO A 89 -24.11 -32.86 28.57
N ALA A 90 -24.58 -33.22 29.77
CA ALA A 90 -25.30 -32.33 30.66
C ALA A 90 -24.41 -31.20 31.22
N SER A 91 -23.16 -31.52 31.59
CA SER A 91 -22.16 -30.53 32.01
C SER A 91 -21.89 -29.52 30.90
N ILE A 92 -21.76 -29.98 29.66
CA ILE A 92 -21.54 -29.09 28.52
C ILE A 92 -22.82 -28.27 28.23
N ALA A 93 -23.98 -28.91 28.14
CA ALA A 93 -25.22 -28.29 27.69
C ALA A 93 -25.81 -27.22 28.63
N ARG A 94 -25.40 -27.19 29.90
CA ARG A 94 -25.85 -26.16 30.87
C ARG A 94 -25.38 -24.75 30.51
N HIS A 95 -24.32 -24.63 29.71
CA HIS A 95 -23.79 -23.32 29.29
C HIS A 95 -24.54 -22.79 28.07
N ALA A 96 -24.71 -21.47 28.00
CA ALA A 96 -25.32 -20.80 26.86
C ALA A 96 -24.61 -21.17 25.54
N PRO A 97 -25.34 -21.36 24.42
CA PRO A 97 -24.75 -21.72 23.13
C PRO A 97 -23.56 -20.86 22.72
N SER A 98 -23.69 -19.53 22.80
CA SER A 98 -22.63 -18.58 22.45
C SER A 98 -21.36 -18.74 23.29
N SER A 99 -21.50 -19.10 24.58
CA SER A 99 -20.34 -19.37 25.43
C SER A 99 -19.64 -20.67 25.04
N ARG A 100 -20.39 -21.73 24.69
CA ARG A 100 -19.82 -23.03 24.28
C ARG A 100 -19.07 -22.96 22.96
N GLU A 101 -19.56 -22.15 22.03
CA GLU A 101 -18.92 -21.94 20.73
C GLU A 101 -17.48 -21.43 20.87
N SER A 102 -17.19 -20.60 21.87
CA SER A 102 -15.83 -20.06 22.08
C SER A 102 -14.76 -21.13 22.34
N GLY A 103 -15.13 -22.24 22.97
CA GLY A 103 -14.25 -23.37 23.23
C GLY A 103 -14.30 -24.47 22.16
N THR A 104 -15.13 -24.31 21.11
CA THR A 104 -15.39 -25.34 20.10
C THR A 104 -14.63 -25.04 18.82
N ILE A 105 -13.72 -25.95 18.42
CA ILE A 105 -12.87 -25.81 17.24
C ILE A 105 -13.17 -26.94 16.27
N ASN A 106 -13.61 -26.61 15.04
CA ASN A 106 -14.01 -27.58 14.02
C ASN A 106 -15.00 -28.64 14.53
N GLY A 107 -15.97 -28.22 15.36
CA GLY A 107 -17.00 -29.09 15.93
C GLY A 107 -16.58 -29.93 17.14
N THR A 108 -15.35 -29.78 17.63
CA THR A 108 -14.85 -30.46 18.84
C THR A 108 -14.66 -29.46 19.98
N LEU A 109 -15.14 -29.77 21.18
CA LEU A 109 -14.98 -28.90 22.35
C LEU A 109 -13.61 -29.12 23.01
N TYR A 110 -12.82 -28.06 23.18
CA TYR A 110 -11.50 -28.12 23.82
C TYR A 110 -11.42 -27.37 25.16
N ALA A 111 -12.36 -26.44 25.41
CA ALA A 111 -12.42 -25.68 26.66
C ALA A 111 -13.88 -25.42 27.05
N VAL A 112 -14.20 -25.50 28.34
CA VAL A 112 -15.52 -25.17 28.88
C VAL A 112 -15.53 -23.77 29.52
N PRO A 113 -16.64 -23.01 29.43
CA PRO A 113 -16.70 -21.66 29.97
C PRO A 113 -16.65 -21.63 31.51
N LEU A 114 -15.82 -20.74 32.06
CA LEU A 114 -15.80 -20.43 33.50
C LEU A 114 -16.74 -19.27 33.83
N TYR A 115 -16.67 -18.20 33.06
CA TYR A 115 -17.54 -17.03 33.16
C TYR A 115 -17.49 -16.28 31.83
N SER A 116 -18.42 -15.36 31.65
CA SER A 116 -18.41 -14.41 30.54
C SER A 116 -18.28 -12.99 31.05
N ASP A 117 -17.84 -12.11 30.17
CA ASP A 117 -17.92 -10.67 30.33
C ASP A 117 -18.65 -10.10 29.12
N SER A 118 -19.41 -9.04 29.32
CA SER A 118 -20.14 -8.37 28.25
C SER A 118 -20.05 -6.86 28.45
N GLY A 119 -19.67 -6.13 27.41
CA GLY A 119 -19.72 -4.67 27.38
C GLY A 119 -21.12 -4.14 27.68
N ALA A 120 -21.19 -3.14 28.54
CA ALA A 120 -22.39 -2.45 28.98
C ALA A 120 -22.16 -0.94 29.02
N LEU A 121 -23.24 -0.17 28.94
CA LEU A 121 -23.21 1.27 29.15
C LEU A 121 -23.40 1.57 30.63
N PHE A 122 -22.38 2.13 31.27
CA PHE A 122 -22.48 2.69 32.61
C PHE A 122 -22.77 4.19 32.53
N TYR A 123 -23.63 4.70 33.41
CA TYR A 123 -24.11 6.06 33.33
C TYR A 123 -24.44 6.72 34.68
N ARG A 124 -24.46 8.05 34.70
CA ARG A 124 -24.95 8.87 35.83
C ARG A 124 -26.45 9.10 35.74
N SER A 125 -27.24 8.37 36.54
CA SER A 125 -28.69 8.59 36.63
C SER A 125 -29.06 9.97 37.18
N ASP A 126 -28.27 10.53 38.09
CA ASP A 126 -28.47 11.87 38.65
C ASP A 126 -28.36 12.96 37.58
N LEU A 127 -27.40 12.84 36.66
CA LEU A 127 -27.25 13.77 35.53
C LEU A 127 -28.36 13.56 34.48
N LEU A 128 -28.78 12.32 34.20
CA LEU A 128 -29.94 12.11 33.34
C LEU A 128 -31.20 12.76 33.91
N ALA A 129 -31.50 12.52 35.19
CA ALA A 129 -32.67 13.06 35.87
C ALA A 129 -32.65 14.60 35.93
N LYS A 130 -31.49 15.21 36.21
CA LYS A 130 -31.31 16.68 36.23
C LYS A 130 -31.70 17.35 34.92
N TYR A 131 -31.46 16.68 33.79
CA TYR A 131 -31.78 17.19 32.44
C TYR A 131 -33.10 16.63 31.87
N GLY A 132 -33.93 15.99 32.70
CA GLY A 132 -35.26 15.53 32.30
C GLY A 132 -35.28 14.21 31.52
N TYR A 133 -34.18 13.45 31.51
CA TYR A 133 -34.13 12.12 30.91
C TYR A 133 -34.46 11.05 31.96
N SER A 134 -35.52 10.27 31.72
CA SER A 134 -35.96 9.21 32.62
C SER A 134 -35.32 7.84 32.35
N GLN A 135 -34.61 7.69 31.23
CA GLN A 135 -34.02 6.44 30.77
C GLN A 135 -32.69 6.70 30.05
N PRO A 136 -31.74 5.75 30.09
CA PRO A 136 -30.50 5.80 29.33
C PRO A 136 -30.75 5.68 27.81
N PRO A 137 -29.80 6.10 26.95
CA PRO A 137 -30.00 6.10 25.50
C PRO A 137 -30.03 4.68 24.93
N ARG A 138 -31.01 4.39 24.07
CA ARG A 138 -31.08 3.14 23.29
C ARG A 138 -30.49 3.25 21.89
N THR A 139 -30.29 4.48 21.40
CA THR A 139 -29.70 4.75 20.08
C THR A 139 -28.50 5.67 20.21
N TRP A 140 -27.56 5.58 19.27
CA TRP A 140 -26.43 6.50 19.22
C TRP A 140 -26.87 7.94 19.02
N ASP A 141 -27.93 8.19 18.26
CA ASP A 141 -28.46 9.56 18.06
C ASP A 141 -29.00 10.15 19.38
N HIS A 142 -29.71 9.35 20.18
CA HIS A 142 -30.13 9.79 21.52
C HIS A 142 -28.94 9.97 22.46
N MET A 143 -27.93 9.10 22.36
CA MET A 143 -26.71 9.22 23.15
C MET A 143 -25.95 10.51 22.80
N GLU A 144 -25.83 10.85 21.52
CA GLU A 144 -25.22 12.09 21.04
C GLU A 144 -25.96 13.33 21.54
N LEU A 145 -27.31 13.30 21.49
CA LEU A 145 -28.15 14.37 22.02
C LEU A 145 -27.92 14.56 23.53
N MET A 146 -28.00 13.48 24.31
CA MET A 146 -27.79 13.53 25.76
C MET A 146 -26.39 14.04 26.13
N LEU A 147 -25.35 13.53 25.44
CA LEU A 147 -23.97 13.99 25.62
C LEU A 147 -23.84 15.49 25.34
N THR A 148 -24.38 15.95 24.21
CA THR A 148 -24.30 17.35 23.80
C THR A 148 -24.99 18.27 24.81
N THR A 149 -26.23 17.94 25.21
CA THR A 149 -27.02 18.75 26.14
C THR A 149 -26.40 18.80 27.53
N ILE A 150 -26.03 17.65 28.10
CA ILE A 150 -25.55 17.56 29.49
C ILE A 150 -24.14 18.16 29.61
N LEU A 151 -23.25 17.90 28.65
CA LEU A 151 -21.91 18.49 28.69
C LEU A 151 -21.97 20.00 28.58
N ALA A 152 -22.83 20.56 27.72
CA ALA A 152 -22.98 21.99 27.59
C ALA A 152 -23.49 22.64 28.90
N GLY A 153 -24.48 22.02 29.56
CA GLY A 153 -25.05 22.57 30.79
C GLY A 153 -24.16 22.39 32.03
N GLU A 154 -23.37 21.31 32.12
CA GLU A 154 -22.50 21.06 33.28
C GLU A 154 -21.12 21.74 33.19
N ARG A 155 -20.66 22.12 31.99
CA ARG A 155 -19.26 22.56 31.78
C ARG A 155 -18.82 23.71 32.67
N ALA A 156 -19.73 24.65 32.96
CA ALA A 156 -19.44 25.80 33.81
C ALA A 156 -19.27 25.41 35.28
N ALA A 157 -20.07 24.45 35.77
CA ALA A 157 -20.05 24.02 37.17
C ALA A 157 -19.03 22.90 37.43
N ASN A 158 -18.78 22.05 36.43
CA ASN A 158 -17.82 20.96 36.49
C ASN A 158 -17.00 20.89 35.19
N PRO A 159 -15.93 21.70 35.07
CA PRO A 159 -15.06 21.70 33.88
C PRO A 159 -14.35 20.36 33.64
N SER A 160 -14.28 19.50 34.65
CA SER A 160 -13.65 18.17 34.56
C SER A 160 -14.60 17.09 34.05
N LEU A 161 -15.90 17.35 33.92
CA LEU A 161 -16.84 16.39 33.38
C LEU A 161 -16.51 16.10 31.91
N THR A 162 -16.35 14.82 31.60
CA THR A 162 -16.14 14.31 30.25
C THR A 162 -17.38 13.55 29.79
N GLY A 163 -17.55 13.43 28.47
CA GLY A 163 -18.71 12.75 27.89
C GLY A 163 -18.66 11.24 28.03
N PHE A 164 -18.51 10.57 26.89
CA PHE A 164 -18.37 9.13 26.82
C PHE A 164 -16.90 8.72 26.91
N VAL A 165 -16.58 7.78 27.79
CA VAL A 165 -15.24 7.20 27.92
C VAL A 165 -15.27 5.73 27.51
N THR A 166 -14.40 5.33 26.59
CA THR A 166 -14.36 3.94 26.09
C THR A 166 -12.95 3.54 25.66
N GLN A 167 -12.72 2.25 25.43
CA GLN A 167 -11.39 1.71 25.15
C GLN A 167 -11.03 1.87 23.66
N MET A 168 -10.34 2.95 23.30
CA MET A 168 -9.91 3.18 21.92
C MET A 168 -8.39 3.08 21.73
N SER A 169 -7.63 2.66 22.77
CA SER A 169 -6.22 2.31 22.62
C SER A 169 -6.01 1.21 21.54
N PRO A 170 -4.87 1.16 20.84
CA PRO A 170 -4.59 0.10 19.88
C PRO A 170 -4.26 -1.24 20.57
N TYR A 171 -5.30 -1.93 21.04
CA TYR A 171 -5.26 -3.27 21.63
C TYR A 171 -6.60 -3.99 21.44
N GLU A 172 -6.67 -5.26 21.87
CA GLU A 172 -7.86 -6.12 21.71
C GLU A 172 -9.20 -5.48 22.11
N GLY A 173 -9.23 -4.66 23.18
CA GLY A 173 -10.48 -4.03 23.60
C GLY A 173 -11.09 -3.08 22.57
N LEU A 174 -10.29 -2.46 21.70
CA LEU A 174 -10.83 -1.68 20.59
C LEU A 174 -11.48 -2.58 19.53
N THR A 175 -10.96 -3.79 19.29
CA THR A 175 -11.61 -4.78 18.41
C THR A 175 -12.97 -5.19 18.98
N CYS A 176 -13.11 -5.32 20.32
CA CYS A 176 -14.40 -5.51 20.98
C CYS A 176 -15.36 -4.36 20.73
N ASN A 177 -14.88 -3.13 20.85
CA ASN A 177 -15.70 -1.94 20.56
C ASN A 177 -16.15 -1.91 19.10
N VAL A 178 -15.28 -2.25 18.15
CA VAL A 178 -15.65 -2.32 16.72
C VAL A 178 -16.70 -3.39 16.47
N ALA A 179 -16.57 -4.57 17.10
CA ALA A 179 -17.59 -5.63 17.00
C ALA A 179 -18.95 -5.18 17.57
N GLU A 180 -18.95 -4.46 18.69
CA GLU A 180 -20.16 -3.86 19.27
C GLU A 180 -20.78 -2.82 18.33
N TRP A 181 -19.96 -1.92 17.78
CA TRP A 181 -20.43 -0.88 16.87
C TRP A 181 -20.94 -1.45 15.55
N PHE A 182 -20.29 -2.45 14.97
CA PHE A 182 -20.75 -3.04 13.73
C PHE A 182 -22.07 -3.79 13.96
N ALA A 183 -22.15 -4.64 14.98
CA ALA A 183 -23.38 -5.37 15.30
C ALA A 183 -24.53 -4.43 15.74
N GLY A 184 -24.22 -3.34 16.43
CA GLY A 184 -25.17 -2.27 16.77
C GLY A 184 -25.74 -1.55 15.54
N ALA A 185 -25.10 -1.68 14.38
CA ALA A 185 -25.56 -1.20 13.08
C ALA A 185 -25.99 -2.35 12.14
N ASN A 186 -26.18 -3.57 12.66
CA ASN A 186 -26.50 -4.76 11.86
C ASN A 186 -25.46 -5.08 10.77
N LEU A 187 -24.19 -4.77 11.03
CA LEU A 187 -23.05 -5.09 10.18
C LEU A 187 -22.22 -6.20 10.82
N THR A 188 -21.80 -7.18 10.02
CA THR A 188 -20.90 -8.24 10.52
C THR A 188 -19.47 -7.72 10.55
N MET A 189 -18.67 -8.18 11.51
CA MET A 189 -17.21 -7.94 11.53
C MET A 189 -16.56 -8.45 10.25
N PHE A 190 -15.34 -7.99 9.96
CA PHE A 190 -14.55 -8.29 8.76
C PHE A 190 -14.62 -9.74 8.25
N LEU A 191 -14.77 -10.71 9.14
CA LEU A 191 -15.00 -12.12 8.81
C LEU A 191 -16.31 -12.63 9.43
N ASP A 192 -17.01 -13.48 8.70
CA ASP A 192 -18.12 -14.26 9.24
C ASP A 192 -17.63 -15.54 9.95
N ALA A 193 -18.57 -16.30 10.50
CA ALA A 193 -18.29 -17.57 11.17
C ALA A 193 -17.75 -18.65 10.21
N SER A 194 -17.90 -18.48 8.89
CA SER A 194 -17.39 -19.37 7.85
C SER A 194 -16.03 -18.96 7.28
N ALA A 195 -15.38 -17.97 7.90
CA ALA A 195 -14.10 -17.40 7.47
C ALA A 195 -14.16 -16.68 6.11
N LYS A 196 -15.33 -16.19 5.71
CA LYS A 196 -15.49 -15.34 4.53
C LYS A 196 -15.44 -13.88 4.91
N LEU A 197 -14.86 -13.06 4.04
CA LEU A 197 -14.88 -11.61 4.18
C LEU A 197 -16.31 -11.11 4.04
N THR A 198 -16.70 -10.17 4.91
CA THR A 198 -18.07 -9.61 4.94
C THR A 198 -18.11 -8.18 4.42
N LEU A 199 -16.96 -7.50 4.37
CA LEU A 199 -16.83 -6.15 3.82
C LEU A 199 -16.39 -6.24 2.34
N ASP A 200 -17.07 -7.08 1.57
CA ASP A 200 -16.79 -7.44 0.18
C ASP A 200 -17.55 -6.67 -0.88
N SER A 201 -18.46 -5.82 -0.44
CA SER A 201 -19.17 -4.87 -1.28
C SER A 201 -18.86 -3.43 -0.90
N ALA A 202 -18.94 -2.53 -1.88
CA ALA A 202 -18.83 -1.10 -1.64
C ALA A 202 -19.88 -0.61 -0.61
N THR A 203 -21.06 -1.23 -0.56
CA THR A 203 -22.11 -0.92 0.42
C THR A 203 -21.69 -1.27 1.84
N ALA A 204 -21.17 -2.49 2.08
CA ALA A 204 -20.71 -2.91 3.40
C ALA A 204 -19.52 -2.06 3.88
N GLN A 205 -18.57 -1.76 2.98
CA GLN A 205 -17.43 -0.90 3.27
C GLN A 205 -17.84 0.54 3.59
N ALA A 206 -18.80 1.10 2.85
CA ALA A 206 -19.35 2.42 3.11
C ALA A 206 -20.04 2.48 4.47
N GLN A 207 -20.80 1.44 4.84
CA GLN A 207 -21.46 1.34 6.14
C GLN A 207 -20.43 1.27 7.29
N ALA A 208 -19.43 0.39 7.19
CA ALA A 208 -18.32 0.32 8.16
C ALA A 208 -17.63 1.69 8.31
N SER A 209 -17.33 2.34 7.19
CA SER A 209 -16.66 3.64 7.15
C SER A 209 -17.51 4.74 7.81
N ALA A 210 -18.84 4.73 7.60
CA ALA A 210 -19.75 5.67 8.21
C ALA A 210 -19.83 5.50 9.74
N ILE A 211 -19.86 4.27 10.24
CA ILE A 211 -19.86 3.96 11.67
C ILE A 211 -18.56 4.49 12.31
N LEU A 212 -17.40 4.17 11.74
CA LEU A 212 -16.12 4.62 12.29
C LEU A 212 -15.96 6.15 12.21
N SER A 213 -16.46 6.76 11.14
CA SER A 213 -16.48 8.23 10.99
C SER A 213 -17.38 8.91 12.02
N ARG A 214 -18.49 8.29 12.43
CA ARG A 214 -19.35 8.78 13.52
C ARG A 214 -18.58 8.86 14.84
N PHE A 215 -17.93 7.78 15.26
CA PHE A 215 -17.17 7.77 16.51
C PHE A 215 -15.96 8.72 16.48
N ARG A 216 -15.26 8.79 15.35
CA ARG A 216 -14.23 9.81 15.13
C ARG A 216 -14.77 11.23 15.30
N ARG A 217 -15.93 11.54 14.72
CA ARG A 217 -16.59 12.85 14.87
C ARG A 217 -16.92 13.13 16.33
N TRP A 218 -17.39 12.15 17.09
CA TRP A 218 -17.64 12.31 18.53
C TRP A 218 -16.37 12.63 19.32
N VAL A 219 -15.22 12.04 18.95
CA VAL A 219 -13.91 12.39 19.53
C VAL A 219 -13.56 13.85 19.20
N GLN A 220 -13.70 14.26 17.93
CA GLN A 220 -13.42 15.63 17.48
C GLN A 220 -14.30 16.69 18.17
N GLN A 221 -15.56 16.34 18.45
CA GLN A 221 -16.51 17.21 19.15
C GLN A 221 -16.33 17.19 20.68
N GLY A 222 -15.47 16.32 21.21
CA GLY A 222 -15.28 16.12 22.65
C GLY A 222 -16.47 15.42 23.34
N LEU A 223 -17.38 14.82 22.57
CA LEU A 223 -18.47 13.98 23.08
C LEU A 223 -17.93 12.64 23.57
N VAL A 224 -16.94 12.08 22.86
CA VAL A 224 -16.05 11.06 23.41
C VAL A 224 -14.83 11.75 23.99
N ALA A 225 -14.48 11.40 25.23
CA ALA A 225 -13.31 11.96 25.89
C ALA A 225 -12.03 11.60 25.11
N PRO A 226 -11.14 12.55 24.77
CA PRO A 226 -9.91 12.25 24.01
C PRO A 226 -9.00 11.21 24.67
N VAL A 227 -9.03 11.10 26.01
CA VAL A 227 -8.32 10.05 26.76
C VAL A 227 -8.70 8.63 26.31
N SER A 228 -9.90 8.45 25.73
CA SER A 228 -10.37 7.17 25.18
C SER A 228 -9.39 6.61 24.15
N LEU A 229 -8.75 7.46 23.33
CA LEU A 229 -7.78 7.06 22.29
C LEU A 229 -6.56 6.30 22.83
N ILE A 230 -6.28 6.42 24.13
CA ILE A 230 -5.20 5.72 24.82
C ILE A 230 -5.69 4.85 25.98
N ALA A 231 -6.98 4.88 26.29
CA ALA A 231 -7.58 4.14 27.40
C ALA A 231 -7.78 2.67 27.04
N ARG A 232 -7.48 1.79 28.00
CA ARG A 232 -7.81 0.36 27.99
C ARG A 232 -8.85 0.09 29.08
N GLU A 233 -9.13 -1.18 29.37
CA GLU A 233 -10.14 -1.57 30.37
C GLU A 233 -9.92 -0.90 31.74
N LEU A 234 -8.67 -0.70 32.16
CA LEU A 234 -8.40 -0.07 33.46
C LEU A 234 -8.71 1.43 33.47
N GLU A 235 -8.19 2.14 32.48
CA GLU A 235 -8.25 3.58 32.41
C GLU A 235 -9.71 4.01 32.26
N THR A 236 -10.50 3.25 31.51
CA THR A 236 -11.95 3.45 31.38
C THR A 236 -12.70 3.18 32.69
N ARG A 237 -12.41 2.08 33.41
CA ARG A 237 -13.02 1.81 34.74
C ARG A 237 -12.68 2.88 35.78
N ASN A 238 -11.49 3.46 35.69
CA ASN A 238 -11.03 4.52 36.60
C ASN A 238 -11.45 5.93 36.17
N ALA A 239 -12.15 6.08 35.04
CA ALA A 239 -12.57 7.38 34.50
C ALA A 239 -13.80 7.94 35.23
N ARG A 240 -13.64 8.27 36.52
CA ARG A 240 -14.69 8.80 37.41
C ARG A 240 -15.33 10.12 36.95
N GLN A 241 -14.74 10.74 35.94
CA GLN A 241 -15.17 12.00 35.34
C GLN A 241 -16.05 11.82 34.10
N GLY A 242 -16.29 10.59 33.62
CA GLY A 242 -17.16 10.33 32.46
C GLY A 242 -18.64 10.43 32.82
N PHE A 243 -19.47 10.97 31.92
CA PHE A 243 -20.92 10.87 32.05
C PHE A 243 -21.42 9.48 31.66
N PHE A 244 -20.90 8.98 30.54
CA PHE A 244 -21.07 7.62 30.08
C PHE A 244 -19.71 6.92 30.03
N TYR A 245 -19.68 5.62 30.28
CA TYR A 245 -18.54 4.80 29.86
C TYR A 245 -18.94 3.38 29.52
N ARG A 246 -18.20 2.77 28.60
CA ARG A 246 -18.38 1.37 28.25
C ARG A 246 -17.44 0.55 29.11
N SER A 247 -17.97 -0.43 29.85
CA SER A 247 -17.15 -1.38 30.62
C SER A 247 -17.88 -2.72 30.74
N SER A 248 -17.31 -3.67 31.47
CA SER A 248 -17.92 -4.95 31.82
C SER A 248 -18.00 -5.10 33.33
N GLY A 249 -18.91 -5.95 33.79
CA GLY A 249 -19.14 -6.23 35.21
C GLY A 249 -20.34 -5.47 35.77
N SER A 250 -20.52 -5.50 37.09
CA SER A 250 -21.59 -4.78 37.80
C SER A 250 -21.16 -4.06 39.08
N ASN A 251 -19.95 -4.30 39.58
CA ASN A 251 -19.48 -3.75 40.85
C ASN A 251 -18.92 -2.31 40.75
N LEU A 252 -19.52 -1.49 39.89
CA LEU A 252 -19.20 -0.07 39.76
C LEU A 252 -20.33 0.74 40.40
N THR A 253 -20.02 1.87 41.01
CA THR A 253 -20.98 2.78 41.69
C THR A 253 -21.95 3.50 40.73
N TRP A 254 -22.29 2.88 39.61
CA TRP A 254 -22.91 3.47 38.44
C TRP A 254 -24.05 2.58 37.96
N ASP A 255 -25.12 3.20 37.48
CA ASP A 255 -26.21 2.46 36.86
C ASP A 255 -25.79 1.91 35.49
N ILE A 256 -26.42 0.81 35.09
CA ILE A 256 -26.01 -0.01 33.95
C ILE A 256 -27.17 -0.14 32.97
N ALA A 257 -26.87 -0.03 31.68
CA ALA A 257 -27.80 -0.21 30.59
C ALA A 257 -27.17 -1.00 29.44
N PRO A 258 -27.98 -1.60 28.55
CA PRO A 258 -27.50 -2.16 27.30
C PRO A 258 -26.82 -1.07 26.45
N LEU A 259 -25.78 -1.43 25.70
CA LEU A 259 -25.14 -0.50 24.77
C LEU A 259 -26.13 -0.02 23.70
N PRO A 260 -26.13 1.28 23.34
CA PRO A 260 -26.99 1.77 22.26
C PRO A 260 -26.55 1.23 20.90
N GLY A 261 -27.50 1.18 19.95
CA GLY A 261 -27.24 0.85 18.56
C GLY A 261 -27.69 1.94 17.59
N GLU A 262 -27.71 1.65 16.29
CA GLU A 262 -28.22 2.55 15.26
C GLU A 262 -29.73 2.78 15.43
N THR A 263 -30.47 1.73 15.82
CA THR A 263 -31.91 1.77 16.12
C THR A 263 -32.21 1.12 17.47
N PRO A 264 -33.38 1.38 18.11
CA PRO A 264 -33.69 0.79 19.42
C PRO A 264 -33.73 -0.74 19.41
N GLY A 265 -34.08 -1.36 18.28
CA GLY A 265 -34.07 -2.81 18.08
C GLY A 265 -32.66 -3.40 17.92
N LEU A 266 -31.67 -2.55 17.65
CA LEU A 266 -30.27 -2.95 17.53
C LEU A 266 -29.45 -2.70 18.81
N ALA A 267 -30.06 -2.13 19.85
CA ALA A 267 -29.43 -1.98 21.16
C ALA A 267 -29.03 -3.32 21.79
N GLY A 268 -28.10 -3.29 22.73
CA GLY A 268 -27.63 -4.43 23.50
C GLY A 268 -26.57 -5.29 22.80
N ALA A 269 -26.08 -4.89 21.62
CA ALA A 269 -24.93 -5.53 20.99
C ALA A 269 -23.72 -5.46 21.94
N THR A 270 -23.19 -6.62 22.32
CA THR A 270 -22.13 -6.70 23.31
C THR A 270 -21.14 -7.80 22.94
N THR A 271 -19.85 -7.47 22.92
CA THR A 271 -18.85 -8.45 22.57
C THR A 271 -18.67 -9.46 23.69
N LEU A 272 -18.64 -10.74 23.35
CA LEU A 272 -18.36 -11.81 24.31
C LEU A 272 -16.90 -11.73 24.80
N GLY A 273 -16.74 -11.49 26.09
CA GLY A 273 -15.51 -11.63 26.87
C GLY A 273 -15.63 -12.80 27.86
N GLY A 274 -14.60 -12.99 28.69
CA GLY A 274 -14.55 -14.00 29.74
C GLY A 274 -13.48 -15.06 29.56
N ALA A 275 -13.53 -16.06 30.44
CA ALA A 275 -12.53 -17.11 30.52
C ALA A 275 -13.13 -18.50 30.30
N VAL A 276 -12.32 -19.37 29.73
CA VAL A 276 -12.61 -20.79 29.53
C VAL A 276 -11.50 -21.62 30.17
N ILE A 277 -11.78 -22.89 30.45
CA ILE A 277 -10.81 -23.83 31.02
C ILE A 277 -10.73 -25.08 30.16
N GLY A 278 -9.51 -25.47 29.81
CA GLY A 278 -9.21 -26.69 29.07
C GLY A 278 -8.38 -27.68 29.90
N ILE A 279 -8.41 -28.95 29.52
CA ILE A 279 -7.60 -30.00 30.14
C ILE A 279 -6.29 -30.13 29.35
N ASN A 280 -5.15 -30.11 30.05
CA ASN A 280 -3.85 -30.36 29.44
C ASN A 280 -3.79 -31.80 28.92
N LYS A 281 -3.57 -32.01 27.61
CA LYS A 281 -3.51 -33.36 27.02
C LYS A 281 -2.34 -34.21 27.53
N PHE A 282 -1.34 -33.60 28.18
CA PHE A 282 -0.20 -34.30 28.78
C PHE A 282 -0.41 -34.65 30.26
N THR A 283 -1.58 -34.31 30.85
CA THR A 283 -1.89 -34.68 32.24
C THR A 283 -1.88 -36.20 32.44
N ARG A 284 -1.44 -36.64 33.62
CA ARG A 284 -1.56 -38.03 34.07
C ARG A 284 -2.88 -38.30 34.82
N ASN A 285 -3.69 -37.26 35.06
CA ASN A 285 -4.85 -37.28 35.94
C ASN A 285 -6.16 -36.93 35.21
N VAL A 286 -6.34 -37.36 33.96
CA VAL A 286 -7.46 -36.94 33.08
C VAL A 286 -8.83 -36.99 33.78
N THR A 287 -9.17 -38.09 34.46
CA THR A 287 -10.46 -38.23 35.15
C THR A 287 -10.64 -37.21 36.28
N ARG A 288 -9.59 -36.96 37.07
CA ARG A 288 -9.64 -35.95 38.14
C ARG A 288 -9.70 -34.55 37.57
N ALA A 289 -8.92 -34.26 36.53
CA ALA A 289 -8.93 -32.99 35.83
C ALA A 289 -10.32 -32.68 35.27
N ALA A 290 -11.00 -33.67 34.67
CA ALA A 290 -12.37 -33.52 34.18
C ALA A 290 -13.38 -33.19 35.29
N LEU A 291 -13.30 -33.86 36.45
CA LEU A 291 -14.16 -33.55 37.61
C LEU A 291 -13.92 -32.13 38.14
N VAL A 292 -12.67 -31.70 38.20
CA VAL A 292 -12.32 -30.34 38.64
C VAL A 292 -12.76 -29.30 37.60
N ALA A 293 -12.59 -29.55 36.30
CA ALA A 293 -13.07 -28.66 35.24
C ALA A 293 -14.60 -28.53 35.27
N ASP A 294 -15.34 -29.63 35.48
CA ASP A 294 -16.79 -29.62 35.64
C ASP A 294 -17.23 -28.80 36.86
N PHE A 295 -16.53 -28.94 37.99
CA PHE A 295 -16.78 -28.15 39.19
C PHE A 295 -16.54 -26.65 38.96
N LEU A 296 -15.35 -26.29 38.47
CA LEU A 296 -14.94 -24.88 38.28
C LEU A 296 -15.81 -24.16 37.25
N SER A 297 -16.35 -24.88 36.27
CA SER A 297 -17.31 -24.35 35.29
C SER A 297 -18.77 -24.48 35.76
N GLY A 298 -19.03 -25.04 36.94
CA GLY A 298 -20.38 -25.35 37.43
C GLY A 298 -21.07 -24.20 38.17
N LEU A 299 -22.32 -24.44 38.57
CA LEU A 299 -23.20 -23.46 39.24
C LEU A 299 -22.56 -22.81 40.47
N GLU A 300 -21.90 -23.60 41.33
CA GLU A 300 -21.32 -23.13 42.59
C GLU A 300 -20.19 -22.12 42.34
N SER A 301 -19.24 -22.47 41.45
CA SER A 301 -18.13 -21.59 41.09
C SER A 301 -18.59 -20.34 40.35
N GLN A 302 -19.51 -20.47 39.40
CA GLN A 302 -20.01 -19.30 38.66
C GLN A 302 -20.82 -18.35 39.53
N ARG A 303 -21.61 -18.84 40.49
CA ARG A 303 -22.28 -17.97 41.47
C ARG A 303 -21.26 -17.15 42.26
N VAL A 304 -20.13 -17.75 42.67
CA VAL A 304 -19.06 -17.01 43.38
C VAL A 304 -18.37 -16.01 42.47
N PHE A 305 -18.06 -16.36 41.22
CA PHE A 305 -17.53 -15.40 40.25
C PHE A 305 -18.45 -14.20 40.07
N THR A 306 -19.77 -14.42 40.00
CA THR A 306 -20.73 -13.31 39.89
C THR A 306 -20.86 -12.52 41.18
N THR A 307 -21.07 -13.17 42.32
CA THR A 307 -21.34 -12.48 43.59
C THR A 307 -20.13 -11.75 44.15
N ALA A 308 -18.91 -12.26 43.94
CA ALA A 308 -17.68 -11.65 44.44
C ALA A 308 -17.09 -10.62 43.46
N LEU A 309 -17.13 -10.91 42.15
CA LEU A 309 -16.40 -10.11 41.15
C LEU A 309 -17.31 -9.38 40.16
N GLY A 310 -18.62 -9.61 40.23
CA GLY A 310 -19.57 -9.09 39.25
C GLY A 310 -19.34 -9.65 37.86
N LEU A 311 -18.79 -10.87 37.71
CA LEU A 311 -18.61 -11.50 36.40
C LEU A 311 -19.92 -12.13 35.93
N ARG A 312 -20.19 -12.12 34.62
CA ARG A 312 -21.46 -12.60 34.08
C ARG A 312 -21.45 -14.13 33.98
N PRO A 313 -22.45 -14.84 34.57
CA PRO A 313 -22.51 -16.28 34.46
C PRO A 313 -22.81 -16.71 33.01
N THR A 314 -22.30 -17.87 32.64
CA THR A 314 -22.53 -18.52 31.33
C THR A 314 -23.65 -19.54 31.38
N ILE A 315 -24.13 -19.88 32.58
CA ILE A 315 -25.21 -20.83 32.82
C ILE A 315 -26.53 -20.05 32.95
N PRO A 316 -27.50 -20.22 32.02
CA PRO A 316 -28.76 -19.46 32.05
C PRO A 316 -29.56 -19.61 33.34
N ASP A 317 -29.50 -20.78 34.00
CA ASP A 317 -30.19 -21.02 35.28
C ASP A 317 -29.77 -20.02 36.38
N LEU A 318 -28.53 -19.52 36.32
CA LEU A 318 -28.04 -18.51 37.26
C LEU A 318 -28.66 -17.13 37.04
N PHE A 319 -29.33 -16.86 35.91
CA PHE A 319 -30.01 -15.57 35.68
C PHE A 319 -31.29 -15.44 36.52
N GLN A 320 -31.76 -16.53 37.12
CA GLN A 320 -32.89 -16.55 38.06
C GLN A 320 -32.44 -16.77 39.51
N ASP A 321 -31.13 -16.91 39.73
CA ASP A 321 -30.58 -17.15 41.06
C ASP A 321 -30.70 -15.87 41.91
N PRO A 322 -31.31 -15.92 43.11
CA PRO A 322 -31.48 -14.75 43.96
C PRO A 322 -30.18 -14.06 44.36
N ASP A 323 -29.08 -14.81 44.51
CA ASP A 323 -27.78 -14.22 44.88
C ASP A 323 -27.15 -13.50 43.69
N VAL A 324 -27.31 -14.05 42.48
CA VAL A 324 -26.90 -13.39 41.23
C VAL A 324 -27.73 -12.15 40.98
N ASN A 325 -29.04 -12.22 41.22
CA ASN A 325 -29.96 -11.11 40.98
C ASN A 325 -29.80 -9.94 41.97
N ARG A 326 -29.04 -10.12 43.06
CA ARG A 326 -28.59 -9.00 43.91
C ARG A 326 -27.47 -8.18 43.27
N VAL A 327 -26.76 -8.77 42.31
CA VAL A 327 -25.61 -8.17 41.63
C VAL A 327 -25.95 -7.70 40.22
N TYR A 328 -26.86 -8.40 39.54
CA TYR A 328 -27.33 -8.07 38.21
C TYR A 328 -28.85 -8.03 38.12
N ASP A 329 -29.38 -7.09 37.33
CA ASP A 329 -30.78 -7.16 36.91
C ASP A 329 -30.95 -8.32 35.91
N ALA A 330 -31.90 -9.22 36.18
CA ALA A 330 -32.20 -10.37 35.33
C ALA A 330 -32.63 -9.96 33.90
N ALA A 331 -33.39 -8.86 33.76
CA ALA A 331 -33.76 -8.30 32.47
C ALA A 331 -32.54 -7.75 31.73
N PHE A 332 -31.58 -7.15 32.44
CA PHE A 332 -30.32 -6.73 31.84
C PHE A 332 -29.53 -7.93 31.29
N LEU A 333 -29.37 -9.01 32.08
CA LEU A 333 -28.67 -10.23 31.66
C LEU A 333 -29.28 -10.87 30.39
N GLN A 334 -30.60 -10.78 30.24
CA GLN A 334 -31.36 -11.28 29.09
C GLN A 334 -31.38 -10.33 27.90
N SER A 335 -31.17 -9.04 28.10
CA SER A 335 -31.19 -8.02 27.04
C SER A 335 -29.93 -8.00 26.16
N ALA A 336 -28.86 -8.66 26.60
CA ALA A 336 -27.58 -8.71 25.91
C ALA A 336 -27.65 -9.51 24.60
N ARG A 337 -27.35 -8.85 23.47
CA ARG A 337 -27.14 -9.48 22.17
C ARG A 337 -25.66 -9.79 22.00
N ILE A 338 -25.29 -11.03 22.30
CA ILE A 338 -23.90 -11.48 22.25
C ILE A 338 -23.37 -11.44 20.82
N VAL A 339 -22.22 -10.82 20.65
CA VAL A 339 -21.47 -10.73 19.40
C VAL A 339 -20.13 -11.43 19.59
N ASN A 340 -19.87 -12.43 18.75
CA ASN A 340 -18.60 -13.13 18.74
C ASN A 340 -17.61 -12.42 17.81
N ARG A 341 -16.37 -12.25 18.28
CA ARG A 341 -15.25 -11.87 17.42
C ARG A 341 -14.86 -13.07 16.56
N PRO A 342 -14.24 -12.89 15.37
CA PRO A 342 -13.96 -13.99 14.44
C PRO A 342 -12.78 -14.89 14.88
N SER A 343 -12.64 -15.24 16.17
CA SER A 343 -11.52 -16.04 16.69
C SER A 343 -11.53 -17.46 16.14
N SER A 344 -12.69 -18.11 16.09
CA SER A 344 -12.84 -19.47 15.56
C SER A 344 -12.63 -19.53 14.05
N SER A 345 -13.13 -18.54 13.30
CA SER A 345 -12.98 -18.47 11.84
C SER A 345 -11.58 -18.01 11.39
N SER A 346 -10.82 -17.36 12.28
CA SER A 346 -9.46 -16.89 12.03
C SER A 346 -8.37 -17.95 12.29
N ARG A 347 -8.72 -19.20 12.62
CA ARG A 347 -7.76 -20.26 12.97
C ARG A 347 -6.83 -19.80 14.11
N ASP A 348 -5.53 -20.08 14.03
CA ASP A 348 -4.49 -19.62 14.96
C ASP A 348 -4.01 -18.18 14.69
N GLN A 349 -4.60 -17.50 13.70
CA GLN A 349 -4.18 -16.18 13.22
C GLN A 349 -4.98 -15.00 13.80
N TYR A 350 -5.97 -15.28 14.67
CA TYR A 350 -6.87 -14.26 15.21
C TYR A 350 -6.14 -13.05 15.80
N LEU A 351 -5.04 -13.27 16.53
CA LEU A 351 -4.30 -12.20 17.19
C LEU A 351 -3.67 -11.21 16.20
N ALA A 352 -3.22 -11.69 15.04
CA ALA A 352 -2.72 -10.83 13.96
C ALA A 352 -3.87 -10.05 13.31
N ILE A 353 -4.99 -10.72 13.05
CA ILE A 353 -6.20 -10.11 12.47
C ILE A 353 -6.75 -9.01 13.38
N SER A 354 -6.89 -9.28 14.68
CA SER A 354 -7.30 -8.26 15.67
C SER A 354 -6.33 -7.08 15.68
N GLN A 355 -5.03 -7.33 15.53
CA GLN A 355 -4.02 -6.26 15.43
C GLN A 355 -4.20 -5.37 14.22
N PHE A 356 -4.53 -5.91 13.05
CA PHE A 356 -4.86 -5.08 11.88
C PHE A 356 -6.07 -4.20 12.15
N ILE A 357 -7.11 -4.76 12.79
CA ILE A 357 -8.35 -4.05 13.13
C ILE A 357 -8.09 -2.93 14.12
N TYR A 358 -7.58 -3.21 15.33
CA TYR A 358 -7.42 -2.16 16.34
C TYR A 358 -6.39 -1.11 15.94
N THR A 359 -5.36 -1.47 15.18
CA THR A 359 -4.34 -0.51 14.74
C THR A 359 -4.92 0.43 13.69
N GLY A 360 -5.54 -0.12 12.64
CA GLY A 360 -6.15 0.67 11.59
C GLY A 360 -7.29 1.53 12.11
N VAL A 361 -8.16 1.00 12.97
CA VAL A 361 -9.27 1.76 13.55
C VAL A 361 -8.80 2.85 14.51
N ASN A 362 -7.77 2.60 15.33
CA ASN A 362 -7.23 3.65 16.21
C ASN A 362 -6.70 4.85 15.39
N LEU A 363 -6.04 4.59 14.26
CA LEU A 363 -5.60 5.66 13.35
C LEU A 363 -6.79 6.50 12.88
N ILE A 364 -7.87 5.85 12.40
CA ILE A 364 -9.12 6.50 11.96
C ILE A 364 -9.72 7.37 13.08
N LEU A 365 -9.83 6.81 14.28
CA LEU A 365 -10.42 7.51 15.43
C LEU A 365 -9.56 8.69 15.89
N GLY A 366 -8.24 8.54 15.77
CA GLY A 366 -7.25 9.49 16.25
C GLY A 366 -6.96 10.66 15.32
N GLY A 367 -7.22 10.53 14.01
CA GLY A 367 -6.86 11.61 13.09
C GLY A 367 -5.70 11.30 12.11
N PHE A 368 -5.28 10.05 11.91
CA PHE A 368 -4.11 9.67 11.11
C PHE A 368 -4.24 8.83 9.79
N ALA A 369 -5.21 7.90 9.60
CA ALA A 369 -5.76 7.39 8.31
C ALA A 369 -7.31 7.54 8.00
N ALA A 370 -7.69 7.97 6.77
CA ALA A 370 -9.11 8.15 6.41
C ALA A 370 -9.95 6.85 6.50
N ALA A 371 -11.20 6.93 6.98
CA ALA A 371 -12.02 5.75 7.29
C ALA A 371 -12.24 4.83 6.08
N ALA A 372 -12.64 5.39 4.93
CA ALA A 372 -12.92 4.61 3.72
C ALA A 372 -11.71 3.81 3.22
N ALA A 373 -10.55 4.46 3.10
CA ALA A 373 -9.32 3.80 2.67
C ALA A 373 -8.83 2.76 3.70
N SER A 374 -8.96 3.08 4.99
CA SER A 374 -8.49 2.20 6.07
C SER A 374 -9.35 0.95 6.22
N VAL A 375 -10.67 1.05 6.06
CA VAL A 375 -11.56 -0.13 6.08
C VAL A 375 -11.19 -1.09 4.95
N VAL A 376 -10.97 -0.59 3.74
CA VAL A 376 -10.51 -1.40 2.60
C VAL A 376 -9.15 -2.02 2.91
N ALA A 377 -8.19 -1.22 3.41
CA ALA A 377 -6.84 -1.71 3.74
C ALA A 377 -6.86 -2.81 4.81
N ILE A 378 -7.63 -2.66 5.89
CA ILE A 378 -7.77 -3.69 6.92
C ILE A 378 -8.38 -4.96 6.30
N ASN A 379 -9.41 -4.81 5.47
CA ASN A 379 -10.07 -5.95 4.83
C ASN A 379 -9.11 -6.70 3.88
N THR A 380 -8.32 -5.97 3.07
CA THR A 380 -7.29 -6.56 2.20
C THR A 380 -6.17 -7.22 3.00
N LEU A 381 -5.70 -6.60 4.09
CA LEU A 381 -4.68 -7.20 4.97
C LEU A 381 -5.17 -8.53 5.57
N ILE A 382 -6.43 -8.60 5.99
CA ILE A 382 -7.03 -9.84 6.49
C ILE A 382 -7.13 -10.87 5.36
N ALA A 383 -7.55 -10.45 4.17
CA ALA A 383 -7.65 -11.31 2.99
C ALA A 383 -6.29 -11.94 2.64
N ASP A 384 -5.26 -11.11 2.52
CA ASP A 384 -3.89 -11.53 2.19
C ASP A 384 -3.33 -12.45 3.29
N TRP A 385 -3.53 -12.09 4.56
CA TRP A 385 -3.05 -12.88 5.70
C TRP A 385 -3.68 -14.27 5.76
N LEU A 386 -4.96 -14.39 5.40
CA LEU A 386 -5.69 -15.66 5.34
C LEU A 386 -5.62 -16.34 3.97
N SER A 387 -4.93 -15.74 2.99
CA SER A 387 -4.91 -16.20 1.59
C SER A 387 -6.30 -16.37 0.97
N ILE A 388 -7.21 -15.44 1.27
CA ILE A 388 -8.55 -15.37 0.68
C ILE A 388 -8.46 -14.61 -0.64
N ASP A 389 -8.94 -15.21 -1.74
CA ASP A 389 -9.03 -14.51 -3.03
C ASP A 389 -10.14 -13.45 -2.98
N TRP A 390 -9.71 -12.19 -2.89
CA TRP A 390 -10.54 -11.00 -2.76
C TRP A 390 -10.72 -10.24 -4.09
N PHE A 391 -9.89 -10.51 -5.11
CA PHE A 391 -9.69 -9.60 -6.25
C PHE A 391 -10.80 -9.61 -7.31
N GLY A 392 -11.96 -10.21 -7.03
CA GLY A 392 -13.05 -10.36 -8.00
C GLY A 392 -12.62 -11.11 -9.27
N PRO A 393 -13.47 -11.21 -10.31
CA PRO A 393 -13.05 -11.72 -11.60
C PRO A 393 -12.07 -10.74 -12.28
N PRO A 394 -11.06 -11.23 -13.03
CA PRO A 394 -10.12 -10.36 -13.72
C PRO A 394 -10.81 -9.47 -14.76
N GLN A 395 -10.42 -8.20 -14.77
CA GLN A 395 -10.95 -7.20 -15.69
C GLN A 395 -10.02 -7.04 -16.89
N SER A 396 -10.49 -7.35 -18.10
CA SER A 396 -9.76 -7.14 -19.35
C SER A 396 -10.41 -6.04 -20.19
N ASN A 397 -9.63 -5.36 -21.04
CA ASN A 397 -10.15 -4.37 -22.00
C ASN A 397 -11.21 -5.03 -22.89
N GLN A 398 -12.40 -4.48 -22.95
CA GLN A 398 -13.46 -4.98 -23.82
C GLN A 398 -13.45 -4.26 -25.18
N TRP A 399 -14.00 -4.89 -26.21
CA TRP A 399 -14.12 -4.28 -27.54
C TRP A 399 -14.97 -3.00 -27.57
N ASN A 400 -15.88 -2.87 -26.60
CA ASN A 400 -16.77 -1.70 -26.48
C ASN A 400 -16.16 -0.55 -25.68
N ASP A 401 -14.98 -0.73 -25.08
CA ASP A 401 -14.31 0.33 -24.34
C ASP A 401 -13.79 1.41 -25.30
N LEU A 402 -13.91 2.68 -24.89
CA LEU A 402 -13.47 3.82 -25.71
C LEU A 402 -12.01 3.66 -26.16
N ALA A 403 -11.13 3.21 -25.26
CA ALA A 403 -9.72 2.99 -25.58
C ALA A 403 -9.53 1.91 -26.66
N SER A 404 -10.26 0.80 -26.58
CA SER A 404 -10.21 -0.30 -27.57
C SER A 404 -10.71 0.14 -28.94
N ILE A 405 -11.80 0.94 -28.97
CA ILE A 405 -12.35 1.50 -30.21
C ILE A 405 -11.33 2.43 -30.88
N VAL A 406 -10.68 3.30 -30.11
CA VAL A 406 -9.64 4.21 -30.63
C VAL A 406 -8.46 3.41 -31.19
N VAL A 407 -8.00 2.38 -30.50
CA VAL A 407 -6.90 1.53 -30.97
C VAL A 407 -7.27 0.81 -32.27
N ALA A 408 -8.46 0.21 -32.34
CA ALA A 408 -8.94 -0.45 -33.55
C ALA A 408 -9.03 0.52 -34.75
N ALA A 409 -9.48 1.76 -34.53
CA ALA A 409 -9.52 2.80 -35.56
C ALA A 409 -8.12 3.22 -36.05
N ILE A 410 -7.16 3.38 -35.14
CA ILE A 410 -5.76 3.68 -35.51
C ILE A 410 -5.16 2.55 -36.34
N VAL A 411 -5.34 1.30 -35.91
CA VAL A 411 -4.86 0.12 -36.66
C VAL A 411 -5.51 0.06 -38.04
N ALA A 412 -6.82 0.28 -38.14
CA ALA A 412 -7.51 0.31 -39.43
C ALA A 412 -6.95 1.40 -40.37
N LEU A 413 -6.69 2.60 -39.84
CA LEU A 413 -6.08 3.70 -40.61
C LEU A 413 -4.67 3.36 -41.10
N LEU A 414 -3.85 2.74 -40.26
CA LEU A 414 -2.51 2.26 -40.63
C LEU A 414 -2.60 1.24 -41.76
N VAL A 415 -3.47 0.24 -41.62
CA VAL A 415 -3.68 -0.81 -42.64
C VAL A 415 -4.13 -0.20 -43.97
N VAL A 416 -5.11 0.71 -43.97
CA VAL A 416 -5.56 1.41 -45.18
C VAL A 416 -4.43 2.20 -45.83
N THR A 417 -3.62 2.90 -45.03
CA THR A 417 -2.47 3.67 -45.53
C THR A 417 -1.41 2.75 -46.16
N ILE A 418 -1.09 1.62 -45.52
CA ILE A 418 -0.14 0.63 -46.04
C ILE A 418 -0.67 0.05 -47.36
N LEU A 419 -1.94 -0.37 -47.41
CA LEU A 419 -2.55 -0.91 -48.63
C LEU A 419 -2.57 0.11 -49.78
N PHE A 420 -2.89 1.38 -49.49
CA PHE A 420 -2.82 2.45 -50.47
C PHE A 420 -1.41 2.62 -51.06
N LEU A 421 -0.37 2.56 -50.21
CA LEU A 421 1.03 2.66 -50.65
C LEU A 421 1.48 1.43 -51.45
N VAL A 422 1.00 0.23 -51.10
CA VAL A 422 1.20 -0.99 -51.90
C VAL A 422 0.59 -0.81 -53.30
N ILE A 423 -0.67 -0.36 -53.40
CA ILE A 423 -1.34 -0.16 -54.69
C ILE A 423 -0.58 0.88 -55.54
N ARG A 424 -0.18 2.00 -54.93
CA ARG A 424 0.63 3.03 -55.60
C ARG A 424 1.95 2.48 -56.15
N LEU A 425 2.63 1.64 -55.37
CA LEU A 425 3.87 0.99 -55.80
C LEU A 425 3.67 0.15 -57.08
N PHE A 426 2.55 -0.57 -57.16
CA PHE A 426 2.24 -1.38 -58.34
C PHE A 426 1.83 -0.55 -59.55
N CYS A 427 1.06 0.52 -59.35
CA CYS A 427 0.60 1.40 -60.44
C CYS A 427 1.74 2.22 -61.07
N ASP A 428 2.67 2.74 -60.26
CA ASP A 428 3.73 3.65 -60.71
C ASP A 428 5.05 2.91 -61.05
N ARG A 429 4.99 1.56 -61.17
CA ARG A 429 6.14 0.65 -61.31
C ARG A 429 7.05 0.95 -62.52
N ASP A 430 6.47 1.40 -63.63
CA ASP A 430 7.20 1.57 -64.90
C ASP A 430 7.91 2.92 -65.06
N THR A 431 7.72 3.84 -64.10
CA THR A 431 8.39 5.14 -64.08
C THR A 431 9.91 4.98 -63.97
N ALA A 432 10.68 5.84 -64.66
CA ALA A 432 12.14 5.75 -64.73
C ALA A 432 12.84 5.83 -63.35
N ALA A 433 12.13 6.34 -62.35
CA ALA A 433 12.60 6.50 -61.00
C ALA A 433 12.22 5.32 -60.08
N ALA A 434 11.07 4.66 -60.30
CA ALA A 434 10.72 3.40 -59.63
C ALA A 434 11.65 2.24 -60.02
N ARG A 435 12.14 2.20 -61.28
CA ARG A 435 13.11 1.17 -61.73
C ARG A 435 14.44 1.19 -60.99
N ARG A 436 14.78 2.26 -60.28
CA ARG A 436 16.04 2.38 -59.52
C ARG A 436 15.94 1.77 -58.11
N ILE A 437 14.73 1.58 -57.60
CA ILE A 437 14.46 1.04 -56.27
C ILE A 437 14.08 -0.44 -56.41
N PRO A 438 14.71 -1.35 -55.66
CA PRO A 438 14.36 -2.78 -55.70
C PRO A 438 13.00 -2.99 -55.03
N THR A 439 11.98 -3.24 -55.84
CA THR A 439 10.58 -3.37 -55.40
C THR A 439 10.35 -4.51 -54.40
N GLU A 440 11.21 -5.52 -54.42
CA GLU A 440 11.06 -6.73 -53.61
C GLU A 440 11.31 -6.46 -52.12
N PHE A 441 12.33 -5.67 -51.78
CA PHE A 441 12.63 -5.32 -50.38
C PHE A 441 11.57 -4.37 -49.81
N LEU A 442 11.04 -3.48 -50.63
CA LEU A 442 10.00 -2.55 -50.22
C LEU A 442 8.67 -3.25 -49.89
N ILE A 443 8.29 -4.26 -50.68
CA ILE A 443 7.16 -5.12 -50.36
C ILE A 443 7.39 -5.80 -49.00
N GLY A 444 8.61 -6.27 -48.73
CA GLY A 444 8.99 -6.83 -47.43
C GLY A 444 8.84 -5.85 -46.26
N VAL A 445 9.21 -4.58 -46.45
CA VAL A 445 8.99 -3.51 -45.45
C VAL A 445 7.49 -3.33 -45.16
N LEU A 446 6.66 -3.26 -46.20
CA LEU A 446 5.21 -3.08 -46.06
C LEU A 446 4.52 -4.28 -45.39
N ILE A 447 4.97 -5.50 -45.69
CA ILE A 447 4.49 -6.72 -45.00
C ILE A 447 4.87 -6.67 -43.52
N GLY A 448 6.12 -6.31 -43.19
CA GLY A 448 6.54 -6.16 -41.79
C GLY A 448 5.74 -5.09 -41.05
N SER A 449 5.50 -3.94 -41.68
CA SER A 449 4.64 -2.88 -41.13
C SER A 449 3.19 -3.33 -40.92
N LEU A 450 2.64 -4.16 -41.82
CA LEU A 450 1.29 -4.72 -41.67
C LEU A 450 1.20 -5.68 -40.48
N LEU A 451 2.15 -6.60 -40.35
CA LEU A 451 2.23 -7.54 -39.22
C LEU A 451 2.38 -6.80 -37.89
N GLY A 452 3.28 -5.82 -37.83
CA GLY A 452 3.47 -5.00 -36.63
C GLY A 452 2.22 -4.19 -36.25
N SER A 453 1.49 -3.67 -37.25
CA SER A 453 0.24 -2.91 -37.03
C SER A 453 -0.89 -3.75 -36.43
N ALA A 454 -0.88 -5.07 -36.61
CA ALA A 454 -1.88 -5.96 -36.02
C ALA A 454 -1.62 -6.27 -34.53
N ALA A 455 -0.39 -6.11 -34.05
CA ALA A 455 -0.01 -6.47 -32.67
C ALA A 455 -0.86 -5.79 -31.58
N PRO A 456 -1.22 -4.49 -31.66
CA PRO A 456 -2.05 -3.83 -30.66
C PRO A 456 -3.45 -4.44 -30.47
N LEU A 457 -4.01 -5.08 -31.51
CA LEU A 457 -5.32 -5.74 -31.42
C LEU A 457 -5.30 -6.93 -30.45
N THR A 458 -4.14 -7.54 -30.23
CA THR A 458 -3.99 -8.66 -29.28
C THR A 458 -4.15 -8.25 -27.81
N PHE A 459 -4.22 -6.94 -27.52
CA PHE A 459 -4.46 -6.40 -26.17
C PHE A 459 -5.95 -6.14 -25.87
N ILE A 460 -6.83 -6.34 -26.86
CA ILE A 460 -8.28 -6.18 -26.72
C ILE A 460 -8.90 -7.55 -26.45
N GLY A 461 -9.76 -7.62 -25.43
CA GLY A 461 -10.41 -8.84 -24.97
C GLY A 461 -9.63 -9.60 -23.90
N THR A 462 -10.20 -10.71 -23.44
CA THR A 462 -9.52 -11.65 -22.55
C THR A 462 -8.49 -12.46 -23.34
N PRO A 463 -7.20 -12.42 -22.97
CA PRO A 463 -6.17 -13.14 -23.70
C PRO A 463 -6.39 -14.65 -23.59
N THR A 464 -6.33 -15.33 -24.73
CA THR A 464 -6.23 -16.79 -24.80
C THR A 464 -4.78 -17.19 -25.02
N LEU A 465 -4.46 -18.47 -24.83
CA LEU A 465 -3.14 -19.03 -25.16
C LEU A 465 -2.67 -18.60 -26.56
N GLN A 466 -3.56 -18.75 -27.54
CA GLN A 466 -3.28 -18.38 -28.94
C GLN A 466 -3.00 -16.88 -29.13
N ILE A 467 -3.73 -16.02 -28.41
CA ILE A 467 -3.53 -14.56 -28.50
C ILE A 467 -2.18 -14.17 -27.87
N CYS A 468 -1.80 -14.81 -26.77
CA CYS A 468 -0.52 -14.56 -26.11
C CYS A 468 0.68 -14.97 -26.99
N GLU A 469 0.60 -16.15 -27.61
CA GLU A 469 1.61 -16.61 -28.56
C GLU A 469 1.67 -15.71 -29.80
N LEU A 470 0.50 -15.38 -30.37
CA LEU A 470 0.39 -14.52 -31.55
C LEU A 470 0.97 -13.12 -31.30
N ARG A 471 0.85 -12.58 -30.08
CA ARG A 471 1.39 -11.26 -29.72
C ARG A 471 2.92 -11.22 -29.90
N VAL A 472 3.64 -12.24 -29.43
CA VAL A 472 5.10 -12.31 -29.59
C VAL A 472 5.48 -12.48 -31.05
N VAL A 473 4.74 -13.32 -31.79
CA VAL A 473 4.96 -13.54 -33.22
C VAL A 473 4.79 -12.25 -34.01
N LEU A 474 3.68 -11.50 -33.82
CA LEU A 474 3.41 -10.27 -34.56
C LEU A 474 4.43 -9.16 -34.28
N ILE A 475 4.84 -9.01 -33.02
CA ILE A 475 5.83 -8.00 -32.63
C ILE A 475 7.23 -8.37 -33.15
N GLY A 476 7.68 -9.61 -32.89
CA GLY A 476 9.02 -10.08 -33.29
C GLY A 476 9.19 -10.10 -34.81
N PHE A 477 8.37 -10.90 -35.50
CA PHE A 477 8.47 -10.99 -36.96
C PHE A 477 8.12 -9.68 -37.66
N GLY A 478 7.10 -8.94 -37.22
CA GLY A 478 6.74 -7.67 -37.83
C GLY A 478 7.90 -6.67 -37.81
N PHE A 479 8.57 -6.53 -36.67
CA PHE A 479 9.71 -5.65 -36.52
C PHE A 479 10.95 -6.15 -37.28
N THR A 480 11.27 -7.45 -37.18
CA THR A 480 12.44 -8.04 -37.85
C THR A 480 12.30 -8.01 -39.37
N PHE A 481 11.13 -8.32 -39.94
CA PHE A 481 10.88 -8.21 -41.38
C PHE A 481 11.06 -6.78 -41.88
N MET A 482 10.49 -5.81 -41.16
CA MET A 482 10.54 -4.40 -41.53
C MET A 482 11.99 -3.89 -41.51
N THR A 483 12.71 -4.08 -40.40
CA THR A 483 14.06 -3.54 -40.22
C THR A 483 15.12 -4.25 -41.06
N SER A 484 15.03 -5.56 -41.23
CA SER A 484 15.96 -6.32 -42.08
C SER A 484 15.84 -5.95 -43.56
N CYS A 485 14.62 -5.78 -44.09
CA CYS A 485 14.40 -5.32 -45.46
C CYS A 485 14.91 -3.88 -45.67
N MET A 486 14.72 -3.00 -44.69
CA MET A 486 15.31 -1.66 -44.72
C MET A 486 16.85 -1.72 -44.78
N ALA A 487 17.48 -2.55 -43.94
CA ALA A 487 18.93 -2.72 -43.94
C ALA A 487 19.46 -3.27 -45.27
N ALA A 488 18.78 -4.26 -45.87
CA ALA A 488 19.15 -4.82 -47.15
C ALA A 488 19.11 -3.79 -48.28
N GLN A 489 18.10 -2.91 -48.26
CA GLN A 489 17.98 -1.80 -49.20
C GLN A 489 19.15 -0.81 -49.07
N ASP A 490 19.48 -0.38 -47.85
CA ASP A 490 20.58 0.55 -47.58
C ASP A 490 21.95 -0.07 -47.90
N PHE A 491 22.12 -1.37 -47.65
CA PHE A 491 23.35 -2.10 -47.97
C PHE A 491 23.58 -2.21 -49.47
N ARG A 492 22.52 -2.43 -50.25
CA ARG A 492 22.60 -2.44 -51.71
C ARG A 492 23.08 -1.10 -52.26
N ILE A 493 22.59 0.01 -51.70
CA ILE A 493 23.05 1.37 -52.06
C ILE A 493 24.54 1.52 -51.73
N TYR A 494 24.96 1.08 -50.54
CA TYR A 494 26.37 1.11 -50.12
C TYR A 494 27.30 0.35 -51.08
N LEU A 495 26.90 -0.84 -51.54
CA LEU A 495 27.70 -1.65 -52.47
C LEU A 495 27.85 -1.00 -53.86
N ILE A 496 26.79 -0.34 -54.36
CA ILE A 496 26.83 0.39 -55.64
C ILE A 496 27.81 1.56 -55.57
N VAL A 497 27.95 2.18 -54.41
CA VAL A 497 28.82 3.34 -54.17
C VAL A 497 30.27 2.94 -53.94
N SER A 498 30.50 1.82 -53.24
CA SER A 498 31.84 1.41 -52.78
C SER A 498 32.63 0.57 -53.79
N SER A 499 32.00 0.00 -54.82
CA SER A 499 32.68 -0.85 -55.81
C SER A 499 32.87 -0.14 -57.18
N PRO A 500 34.09 -0.09 -57.75
CA PRO A 500 34.34 0.51 -59.06
C PRO A 500 33.88 -0.34 -60.27
N LEU A 501 33.33 -1.55 -60.05
CA LEU A 501 32.93 -2.48 -61.10
C LEU A 501 31.41 -2.69 -61.14
N ARG A 502 30.73 -1.96 -62.04
CA ARG A 502 29.28 -1.98 -62.30
C ARG A 502 28.67 -3.33 -62.75
N ARG A 503 29.41 -4.45 -62.78
CA ARG A 503 28.95 -5.72 -63.40
C ARG A 503 28.46 -6.82 -62.45
N VAL A 504 28.34 -6.57 -61.13
CA VAL A 504 27.95 -7.61 -60.15
C VAL A 504 26.58 -7.33 -59.49
N ALA A 505 25.62 -6.75 -60.21
CA ALA A 505 24.33 -6.37 -59.60
C ALA A 505 23.38 -7.56 -59.36
N ALA A 506 23.46 -8.63 -60.17
CA ALA A 506 22.58 -9.79 -60.05
C ALA A 506 22.98 -10.73 -58.89
N ASP A 507 24.28 -10.97 -58.70
CA ASP A 507 24.78 -11.83 -57.61
C ASP A 507 24.57 -11.20 -56.23
N VAL A 508 24.64 -9.87 -56.13
CA VAL A 508 24.44 -9.13 -54.87
C VAL A 508 23.00 -9.26 -54.34
N ASN A 509 21.99 -9.21 -55.22
CA ASN A 509 20.60 -9.37 -54.80
C ASN A 509 20.34 -10.79 -54.25
N LEU A 510 20.93 -11.82 -54.87
CA LEU A 510 20.82 -13.20 -54.40
C LEU A 510 21.48 -13.39 -53.03
N ILE A 511 22.64 -12.78 -52.80
CA ILE A 511 23.34 -12.80 -51.51
C ILE A 511 22.49 -12.09 -50.44
N LEU A 512 21.95 -10.90 -50.74
CA LEU A 512 21.08 -10.15 -49.83
C LEU A 512 19.83 -10.95 -49.43
N TRP A 513 19.18 -11.61 -50.38
CA TRP A 513 18.01 -12.45 -50.11
C TRP A 513 18.34 -13.65 -49.22
N ARG A 514 19.49 -14.31 -49.45
CA ARG A 514 19.95 -15.40 -48.58
C ARG A 514 20.21 -14.90 -47.15
N SER A 515 20.79 -13.72 -47.00
CA SER A 515 21.02 -13.10 -45.68
C SER A 515 19.71 -12.74 -44.97
N LEU A 516 18.70 -12.22 -45.69
CA LEU A 516 17.38 -11.93 -45.11
C LEU A 516 16.70 -13.20 -44.60
N VAL A 517 16.67 -14.25 -45.42
CA VAL A 517 16.10 -15.54 -45.03
C VAL A 517 16.82 -16.10 -43.81
N ALA A 518 18.16 -15.99 -43.74
CA ALA A 518 18.91 -16.42 -42.56
C ALA A 518 18.50 -15.65 -41.29
N VAL A 519 18.34 -14.33 -41.38
CA VAL A 519 17.86 -13.50 -40.24
C VAL A 519 16.45 -13.93 -39.81
N TRP A 520 15.54 -14.16 -40.74
CA TRP A 520 14.17 -14.59 -40.43
C TRP A 520 14.10 -16.02 -39.86
N MET A 521 15.01 -16.91 -40.29
CA MET A 521 15.13 -18.25 -39.71
C MET A 521 15.66 -18.20 -38.27
N VAL A 522 16.60 -17.30 -37.98
CA VAL A 522 17.08 -17.08 -36.60
C VAL A 522 15.96 -16.53 -35.72
N GLU A 523 15.18 -15.57 -36.21
CA GLU A 523 13.99 -15.03 -35.53
C GLU A 523 12.96 -16.14 -35.24
N GLY A 524 12.63 -16.95 -36.25
CA GLY A 524 11.68 -18.06 -36.11
C GLY A 524 12.18 -19.14 -35.15
N ALA A 525 13.48 -19.43 -35.16
CA ALA A 525 14.08 -20.36 -34.19
C ALA A 525 14.05 -19.80 -32.78
N LEU A 526 14.29 -18.50 -32.59
CA LEU A 526 14.25 -17.83 -31.29
C LEU A 526 12.83 -17.85 -30.71
N ILE A 527 11.83 -17.41 -31.49
CA ILE A 527 10.42 -17.43 -31.07
C ILE A 527 9.93 -18.88 -30.89
N GLY A 528 10.29 -19.79 -31.79
CA GLY A 528 9.92 -21.20 -31.69
C GLY A 528 10.52 -21.89 -30.47
N LEU A 529 11.77 -21.59 -30.12
CA LEU A 529 12.42 -22.06 -28.90
C LEU A 529 11.71 -21.49 -27.65
N TRP A 530 11.37 -20.20 -27.68
CA TRP A 530 10.67 -19.56 -26.57
C TRP A 530 9.29 -20.20 -26.36
N LEU A 531 8.42 -20.20 -27.38
CA LEU A 531 7.07 -20.74 -27.26
C LEU A 531 7.02 -22.26 -27.09
N GLY A 532 8.03 -22.99 -27.57
CA GLY A 532 8.12 -24.44 -27.43
C GLY A 532 8.57 -24.92 -26.05
N LEU A 533 9.40 -24.14 -25.35
CA LEU A 533 9.87 -24.47 -24.00
C LEU A 533 9.02 -23.83 -22.89
N ASP A 534 8.53 -22.62 -23.12
CA ASP A 534 7.79 -21.82 -22.13
C ASP A 534 6.70 -21.00 -22.84
N PRO A 535 5.60 -21.66 -23.27
CA PRO A 535 4.51 -20.99 -23.97
C PRO A 535 3.89 -19.92 -23.09
N LEU A 536 3.63 -18.75 -23.66
CA LEU A 536 2.98 -17.65 -22.94
C LEU A 536 1.51 -17.97 -22.71
N ALA A 537 1.15 -18.15 -21.43
CA ALA A 537 -0.21 -18.43 -21.00
C ALA A 537 -0.90 -17.17 -20.45
N PRO A 538 -2.24 -17.14 -20.43
CA PRO A 538 -2.98 -16.13 -19.71
C PRO A 538 -2.71 -16.25 -18.19
N VAL A 539 -2.21 -15.18 -17.58
CA VAL A 539 -1.90 -15.12 -16.14
C VAL A 539 -2.60 -13.93 -15.49
N ASP A 540 -3.06 -14.12 -14.26
CA ASP A 540 -3.67 -13.04 -13.48
C ASP A 540 -2.58 -12.13 -12.90
N VAL A 541 -2.60 -10.87 -13.32
CA VAL A 541 -1.72 -9.82 -12.82
C VAL A 541 -2.49 -8.98 -11.82
N LYS A 542 -2.01 -8.96 -10.57
CA LYS A 542 -2.56 -8.13 -9.49
C LYS A 542 -2.00 -6.71 -9.61
N VAL A 543 -2.87 -5.70 -9.56
CA VAL A 543 -2.51 -4.29 -9.60
C VAL A 543 -2.82 -3.66 -8.24
N ASP A 544 -1.78 -3.12 -7.59
CA ASP A 544 -1.85 -2.35 -6.34
C ASP A 544 -2.68 -2.99 -5.21
N ASN A 545 -2.78 -4.32 -5.18
CA ASN A 545 -3.66 -5.07 -4.26
C ASN A 545 -5.10 -4.52 -4.22
N ALA A 546 -5.61 -3.99 -5.33
CA ALA A 546 -6.96 -3.45 -5.45
C ALA A 546 -7.82 -4.25 -6.43
N TRP A 547 -7.23 -4.69 -7.55
CA TRP A 547 -7.94 -5.43 -8.60
C TRP A 547 -6.93 -6.24 -9.42
N ARG A 548 -7.44 -7.15 -10.28
CA ARG A 548 -6.59 -7.95 -11.18
C ARG A 548 -7.06 -7.88 -12.62
N TYR A 549 -6.14 -8.07 -13.55
CA TYR A 549 -6.43 -8.28 -14.97
C TYR A 549 -5.71 -9.51 -15.49
N THR A 550 -6.23 -10.11 -16.56
CA THR A 550 -5.54 -11.22 -17.22
C THR A 550 -4.56 -10.67 -18.25
N GLY A 551 -3.27 -10.91 -18.02
CA GLY A 551 -2.16 -10.61 -18.93
C GLY A 551 -1.61 -11.87 -19.60
N CYS A 552 -0.53 -11.72 -20.37
CA CYS A 552 0.21 -12.84 -20.94
C CYS A 552 1.56 -12.98 -20.21
N GLY A 553 1.84 -14.15 -19.66
CA GLY A 553 3.05 -14.41 -18.90
C GLY A 553 3.51 -15.86 -19.03
N SER A 554 4.70 -16.12 -18.54
CA SER A 554 5.31 -17.44 -18.52
C SER A 554 5.37 -18.02 -17.11
N ASP A 555 5.58 -19.33 -17.00
CA ASP A 555 5.85 -19.97 -15.71
C ASP A 555 7.30 -19.66 -15.25
N GLY A 556 8.23 -19.48 -16.20
CA GLY A 556 9.64 -19.23 -15.94
C GLY A 556 10.07 -17.77 -16.15
N LEU A 557 9.86 -16.90 -15.15
CA LEU A 557 10.24 -15.47 -15.23
C LEU A 557 11.69 -15.23 -15.70
N ALA A 558 12.63 -16.05 -15.24
CA ALA A 558 14.03 -15.97 -15.65
C ALA A 558 14.22 -16.31 -17.14
N PHE A 559 13.55 -17.36 -17.63
CA PHE A 559 13.61 -17.77 -19.02
C PHE A 559 12.97 -16.74 -19.95
N GLN A 560 11.78 -16.23 -19.59
CA GLN A 560 11.15 -15.12 -20.30
C GLN A 560 12.04 -13.89 -20.37
N THR A 561 12.71 -13.52 -19.27
CA THR A 561 13.62 -12.37 -19.25
C THR A 561 14.79 -12.56 -20.23
N VAL A 562 15.37 -13.76 -20.29
CA VAL A 562 16.46 -14.09 -21.22
C VAL A 562 15.98 -14.03 -22.67
N MET A 563 14.81 -14.58 -22.98
CA MET A 563 14.26 -14.57 -24.34
C MET A 563 13.87 -13.16 -24.79
N CYS A 564 13.25 -12.36 -23.93
CA CYS A 564 13.01 -10.95 -24.18
C CYS A 564 14.32 -10.19 -24.46
N ALA A 565 15.37 -10.42 -23.65
CA ALA A 565 16.66 -9.78 -23.84
C ALA A 565 17.32 -10.18 -25.16
N ALA A 566 17.26 -11.46 -25.54
CA ALA A 566 17.77 -11.96 -26.82
C ALA A 566 17.04 -11.31 -28.01
N GLN A 567 15.71 -11.20 -27.93
CA GLN A 567 14.88 -10.53 -28.92
C GLN A 567 15.25 -9.04 -29.06
N CYS A 568 15.33 -8.33 -27.93
CA CYS A 568 15.72 -6.92 -27.92
C CYS A 568 17.13 -6.70 -28.48
N LEU A 569 18.08 -7.60 -28.18
CA LEU A 569 19.44 -7.54 -28.70
C LEU A 569 19.45 -7.71 -30.21
N MET A 570 18.75 -8.71 -30.75
CA MET A 570 18.64 -8.94 -32.19
C MET A 570 18.04 -7.73 -32.93
N CYS A 571 16.91 -7.21 -32.43
CA CYS A 571 16.28 -6.01 -32.95
C CYS A 571 17.22 -4.79 -32.90
N SER A 572 17.98 -4.62 -31.82
CA SER A 572 18.93 -3.52 -31.66
C SER A 572 20.11 -3.61 -32.63
N ILE A 573 20.60 -4.81 -32.91
CA ILE A 573 21.65 -5.06 -33.91
C ILE A 573 21.15 -4.66 -35.31
N LEU A 574 19.92 -5.04 -35.68
CA LEU A 574 19.34 -4.68 -36.98
C LEU A 574 19.13 -3.18 -37.13
N VAL A 575 18.60 -2.50 -36.11
CA VAL A 575 18.44 -1.04 -36.12
C VAL A 575 19.81 -0.34 -36.15
N GLY A 576 20.78 -0.82 -35.38
CA GLY A 576 22.15 -0.32 -35.39
C GLY A 576 22.81 -0.46 -36.76
N LEU A 577 22.55 -1.56 -37.47
CA LEU A 577 22.99 -1.77 -38.85
C LEU A 577 22.36 -0.75 -39.80
N CYS A 578 21.05 -0.50 -39.72
CA CYS A 578 20.37 0.53 -40.51
C CYS A 578 20.97 1.92 -40.27
N VAL A 579 21.20 2.30 -39.01
CA VAL A 579 21.79 3.60 -38.65
C VAL A 579 23.22 3.71 -39.18
N TRP A 580 24.03 2.66 -39.01
CA TRP A 580 25.41 2.63 -39.49
C TRP A 580 25.51 2.75 -41.01
N LEU A 581 24.67 2.01 -41.75
CA LEU A 581 24.58 2.11 -43.21
C LEU A 581 24.11 3.49 -43.66
N GLY A 582 23.10 4.04 -42.99
CA GLY A 582 22.60 5.38 -43.23
C GLY A 582 23.68 6.46 -43.09
N VAL A 583 24.51 6.39 -42.04
CA VAL A 583 25.64 7.30 -41.83
C VAL A 583 26.70 7.15 -42.93
N ARG A 584 27.02 5.92 -43.36
CA ARG A 584 28.00 5.70 -44.43
C ARG A 584 27.52 6.18 -45.78
N ASN A 585 26.22 6.09 -46.05
CA ASN A 585 25.64 6.50 -47.32
C ASN A 585 25.52 8.04 -47.46
N ARG A 586 25.59 8.83 -46.37
CA ARG A 586 25.31 10.29 -46.35
C ARG A 586 26.09 11.18 -47.35
N ASN A 587 27.27 10.76 -47.80
CA ASN A 587 28.14 11.56 -48.69
C ASN A 587 27.97 11.23 -50.18
N VAL A 588 26.99 10.40 -50.54
CA VAL A 588 26.70 10.05 -51.93
C VAL A 588 25.92 11.18 -52.59
N SER A 589 26.10 11.38 -53.91
CA SER A 589 25.41 12.37 -54.75
C SER A 589 23.96 12.67 -54.28
N PRO A 590 23.56 13.95 -54.10
CA PRO A 590 22.21 14.30 -53.63
C PRO A 590 21.07 13.71 -54.47
N LYS A 591 21.31 13.44 -55.76
CA LYS A 591 20.34 12.83 -56.68
C LYS A 591 20.24 11.30 -56.57
N ALA A 592 21.21 10.64 -55.93
CA ALA A 592 21.26 9.18 -55.74
C ALA A 592 21.08 8.75 -54.27
N ASN A 593 21.26 9.68 -53.32
CA ASN A 593 21.31 9.41 -51.89
C ASN A 593 20.05 9.81 -51.09
N THR A 594 19.06 10.40 -51.76
CA THR A 594 17.79 10.81 -51.15
C THR A 594 17.05 9.70 -50.39
N PRO A 595 17.03 8.43 -50.85
CA PRO A 595 16.42 7.33 -50.10
C PRO A 595 17.18 6.97 -48.81
N GLY A 596 18.51 6.88 -48.86
CA GLY A 596 19.33 6.49 -47.73
C GLY A 596 19.29 7.50 -46.57
N GLU A 597 19.20 8.80 -46.87
CA GLU A 597 19.06 9.82 -45.83
C GLU A 597 17.70 9.73 -45.10
N ALA A 598 16.61 9.49 -45.83
CA ALA A 598 15.27 9.35 -45.26
C ALA A 598 15.15 8.07 -44.42
N MET A 599 15.69 6.95 -44.91
CA MET A 599 15.69 5.66 -44.21
C MET A 599 16.56 5.69 -42.95
N SER A 600 17.71 6.38 -42.97
CA SER A 600 18.56 6.61 -41.80
C SER A 600 17.84 7.40 -40.69
N LYS A 601 17.13 8.47 -41.05
CA LYS A 601 16.34 9.27 -40.09
C LYS A 601 15.18 8.46 -39.50
N ALA A 602 14.52 7.63 -40.30
CA ALA A 602 13.49 6.70 -39.81
C ALA A 602 14.09 5.67 -38.84
N ALA A 603 15.24 5.06 -39.16
CA ALA A 603 15.91 4.12 -38.26
C ALA A 603 16.29 4.74 -36.91
N TYR A 604 16.72 6.01 -36.89
CA TYR A 604 16.98 6.75 -35.64
C TYR A 604 15.70 6.95 -34.82
N LEU A 605 14.60 7.34 -35.48
CA LEU A 605 13.32 7.53 -34.80
C LEU A 605 12.77 6.20 -34.25
N ILE A 606 12.90 5.11 -35.01
CA ILE A 606 12.54 3.76 -34.58
C ILE A 606 13.33 3.38 -33.32
N PHE A 607 14.64 3.61 -33.30
CA PHE A 607 15.49 3.31 -32.14
C PHE A 607 15.01 4.03 -30.88
N VAL A 608 14.76 5.34 -30.98
CA VAL A 608 14.32 6.17 -29.85
C VAL A 608 12.93 5.77 -29.37
N VAL A 609 11.98 5.58 -30.29
CA VAL A 609 10.59 5.25 -29.96
C VAL A 609 10.47 3.83 -29.39
N ALA A 610 11.07 2.84 -30.05
CA ALA A 610 11.02 1.45 -29.58
C ALA A 610 11.76 1.30 -28.25
N GLY A 611 12.92 1.95 -28.09
CA GLY A 611 13.66 1.97 -26.83
C GLY A 611 12.86 2.59 -25.69
N ALA A 612 12.24 3.75 -25.91
CA ALA A 612 11.39 4.40 -24.91
C ALA A 612 10.17 3.55 -24.53
N ALA A 613 9.52 2.92 -25.50
CA ALA A 613 8.36 2.05 -25.26
C ALA A 613 8.73 0.82 -24.42
N VAL A 614 9.85 0.16 -24.72
CA VAL A 614 10.34 -0.99 -23.94
C VAL A 614 10.67 -0.57 -22.50
N ILE A 615 11.32 0.58 -22.30
CA ILE A 615 11.63 1.10 -20.96
C ILE A 615 10.34 1.40 -20.19
N LEU A 616 9.38 2.09 -20.80
CA LEU A 616 8.12 2.44 -20.14
C LEU A 616 7.29 1.19 -19.80
N LEU A 617 7.20 0.20 -20.70
CA LEU A 617 6.48 -1.06 -20.46
C LEU A 617 7.16 -1.98 -19.43
N SER A 618 8.48 -1.88 -19.27
CA SER A 618 9.24 -2.69 -18.31
C SER A 618 9.33 -2.08 -16.91
N VAL A 619 9.30 -0.74 -16.81
CA VAL A 619 9.44 -0.02 -15.53
C VAL A 619 8.08 0.28 -14.89
N LEU A 620 7.04 0.54 -15.68
CA LEU A 620 5.74 0.94 -15.17
C LEU A 620 4.81 -0.28 -15.09
N GLN A 621 4.42 -0.69 -13.87
CA GLN A 621 3.30 -1.62 -13.65
C GLN A 621 1.97 -0.91 -13.89
N ILE A 622 1.73 -0.49 -15.12
CA ILE A 622 0.51 0.20 -15.55
C ILE A 622 -0.56 -0.81 -15.96
N GLY A 623 -1.83 -0.48 -15.73
CA GLY A 623 -2.97 -1.33 -16.09
C GLY A 623 -3.07 -1.67 -17.61
N PRO A 624 -4.01 -2.54 -18.01
CA PRO A 624 -4.12 -3.10 -19.35
C PRO A 624 -4.46 -2.05 -20.41
N ALA A 625 -5.23 -1.01 -20.08
CA ALA A 625 -5.57 0.06 -21.01
C ALA A 625 -4.35 0.97 -21.32
N PRO A 626 -3.62 1.50 -20.32
CA PRO A 626 -2.35 2.20 -20.57
C PRO A 626 -1.32 1.38 -21.37
N GLN A 627 -1.16 0.08 -21.07
CA GLN A 627 -0.25 -0.80 -21.81
C GLN A 627 -0.63 -0.89 -23.28
N MET A 628 -1.92 -1.10 -23.57
CA MET A 628 -2.46 -1.14 -24.93
C MET A 628 -2.23 0.18 -25.68
N LEU A 629 -2.50 1.32 -25.04
CA LEU A 629 -2.31 2.64 -25.65
C LEU A 629 -0.84 2.93 -25.95
N LEU A 630 0.06 2.62 -25.02
CA LEU A 630 1.50 2.81 -25.18
C LEU A 630 2.06 1.93 -26.31
N ALA A 631 1.66 0.66 -26.36
CA ALA A 631 2.03 -0.25 -27.45
C ALA A 631 1.52 0.26 -28.81
N THR A 632 0.27 0.73 -28.87
CA THR A 632 -0.32 1.30 -30.09
C THR A 632 0.43 2.54 -30.56
N ALA A 633 0.76 3.45 -29.63
CA ALA A 633 1.51 4.67 -29.95
C ALA A 633 2.90 4.34 -30.50
N ALA A 634 3.62 3.40 -29.87
CA ALA A 634 4.93 2.96 -30.32
C ALA A 634 4.89 2.36 -31.73
N VAL A 635 3.97 1.43 -31.98
CA VAL A 635 3.76 0.80 -33.30
C VAL A 635 3.40 1.85 -34.35
N THR A 636 2.49 2.76 -34.03
CA THR A 636 2.03 3.82 -34.95
C THR A 636 3.18 4.72 -35.35
N LEU A 637 3.99 5.19 -34.39
CA LEU A 637 5.13 6.05 -34.66
C LEU A 637 6.21 5.33 -35.49
N VAL A 638 6.49 4.06 -35.17
CA VAL A 638 7.43 3.23 -35.94
C VAL A 638 6.95 3.07 -37.37
N VAL A 639 5.71 2.65 -37.60
CA VAL A 639 5.14 2.46 -38.94
C VAL A 639 5.12 3.79 -39.70
N LEU A 640 4.60 4.87 -39.12
CA LEU A 640 4.54 6.18 -39.78
C LEU A 640 5.93 6.72 -40.14
N SER A 641 6.95 6.47 -39.32
CA SER A 641 8.33 6.89 -39.64
C SER A 641 8.86 6.22 -40.92
N VAL A 642 8.53 4.94 -41.11
CA VAL A 642 8.90 4.16 -42.29
C VAL A 642 8.07 4.58 -43.50
N LEU A 643 6.76 4.74 -43.34
CA LEU A 643 5.88 5.21 -44.41
C LEU A 643 6.25 6.63 -44.88
N TRP A 644 6.66 7.51 -43.96
CA TRP A 644 7.15 8.84 -44.30
C TRP A 644 8.45 8.79 -45.10
N ALA A 645 9.43 7.98 -44.65
CA ALA A 645 10.68 7.81 -45.39
C ALA A 645 10.41 7.30 -46.81
N TYR A 646 9.42 6.42 -46.97
CA TYR A 646 8.97 5.94 -48.26
C TYR A 646 8.26 7.02 -49.11
N LEU A 647 7.34 7.79 -48.54
CA LEU A 647 6.62 8.86 -49.22
C LEU A 647 7.54 10.00 -49.70
N VAL A 648 8.55 10.37 -48.92
CA VAL A 648 9.54 11.39 -49.31
C VAL A 648 10.34 10.95 -50.54
N VAL A 649 10.62 9.66 -50.67
CA VAL A 649 11.28 9.08 -51.84
C VAL A 649 10.40 9.19 -53.09
N GLN A 650 9.07 9.06 -52.94
CA GLN A 650 8.11 9.14 -54.05
C GLN A 650 7.73 10.58 -54.45
N LEU A 651 7.54 11.49 -53.49
CA LEU A 651 7.02 12.85 -53.75
C LEU A 651 8.06 13.81 -54.37
N ARG A 652 9.37 13.57 -54.19
CA ARG A 652 10.43 14.40 -54.79
C ARG A 652 10.76 13.99 -56.24
N MET A 653 9.91 13.18 -56.87
CA MET A 653 10.11 12.63 -58.23
C MET A 653 9.43 13.45 -59.34
N THR A 654 9.14 14.73 -59.10
CA THR A 654 8.63 15.64 -60.15
C THR A 654 9.69 15.90 -61.24
N PRO A 655 9.29 16.02 -62.51
CA PRO A 655 10.21 16.05 -63.65
C PRO A 655 10.91 17.42 -63.77
N ASP A 656 12.21 17.48 -63.47
CA ASP A 656 13.04 18.58 -63.96
C ASP A 656 13.32 18.34 -65.45
N ALA A 657 12.97 19.34 -66.25
CA ALA A 657 13.07 19.38 -67.70
C ALA A 657 14.47 18.96 -68.21
N GLU A 658 14.46 18.17 -69.29
CA GLU A 658 15.60 18.01 -70.18
C GLU A 658 16.06 19.39 -70.67
N SER A 659 17.28 19.80 -70.30
CA SER A 659 18.05 20.76 -71.10
C SER A 659 19.28 20.06 -71.67
N SER A 660 19.11 19.61 -72.90
CA SER A 660 20.17 19.28 -73.84
C SER A 660 21.05 20.50 -74.12
N GLY A 661 22.36 20.36 -73.96
CA GLY A 661 23.36 21.36 -74.35
C GLY A 661 24.73 20.73 -74.50
N TRP A 662 24.98 20.13 -75.67
CA TRP A 662 26.31 19.78 -76.18
C TRP A 662 27.03 21.04 -76.72
N MET A 663 28.36 20.99 -76.77
CA MET A 663 29.34 21.94 -77.34
C MET A 663 29.75 23.18 -76.52
N GLY A 664 31.05 23.20 -76.18
CA GLY A 664 31.97 24.22 -76.72
C GLY A 664 32.19 25.53 -75.94
N THR A 665 33.46 25.74 -75.60
CA THR A 665 34.21 27.02 -75.63
C THR A 665 34.04 28.08 -74.52
N THR A 666 35.07 28.09 -73.66
CA THR A 666 35.91 29.24 -73.24
C THR A 666 35.33 30.47 -72.53
N MET A 667 35.77 30.67 -71.29
CA MET A 667 36.65 31.76 -70.79
C MET A 667 36.25 32.17 -69.37
N THR A 668 37.19 32.01 -68.44
CA THR A 668 37.26 32.75 -67.16
C THR A 668 37.44 34.24 -67.44
N PRO A 669 36.92 35.18 -66.61
CA PRO A 669 37.73 35.63 -65.47
C PRO A 669 36.98 36.15 -64.21
N SER A 670 37.78 36.21 -63.14
CA SER A 670 37.67 36.97 -61.89
C SER A 670 37.13 38.41 -62.02
N ALA A 671 36.32 38.87 -61.05
CA ALA A 671 36.58 40.04 -60.19
C ALA A 671 35.30 40.56 -59.49
N ALA A 672 35.35 40.61 -58.16
CA ALA A 672 35.25 41.82 -57.35
C ALA A 672 34.31 43.01 -57.72
N ILE A 673 33.46 43.34 -56.72
CA ILE A 673 33.10 44.68 -56.17
C ILE A 673 32.03 45.55 -56.90
N PHE A 674 31.30 46.31 -56.04
CA PHE A 674 30.39 47.47 -56.21
C PHE A 674 28.92 47.10 -56.51
N SER A 675 27.93 47.29 -55.63
CA SER A 675 27.44 48.44 -54.81
C SER A 675 26.71 49.52 -55.62
N ASP A 676 25.55 49.93 -55.12
CA ASP A 676 25.04 51.32 -55.09
C ASP A 676 23.93 51.38 -54.01
N ALA A 677 24.04 52.16 -52.92
CA ALA A 677 23.96 53.64 -52.78
C ALA A 677 22.50 54.14 -52.96
N SER A 678 21.84 54.81 -51.99
CA SER A 678 22.09 56.12 -51.35
C SER A 678 21.14 56.29 -50.12
N GLY A 679 21.35 57.09 -49.06
CA GLY A 679 22.30 58.19 -48.80
C GLY A 679 22.14 58.82 -47.39
N SER A 680 23.16 59.64 -47.05
CA SER A 680 23.32 60.72 -46.03
C SER A 680 22.99 60.43 -44.55
N THR A 681 23.91 60.42 -43.56
CA THR A 681 24.93 61.36 -43.03
C THR A 681 24.42 62.60 -42.26
N GLY A 682 24.69 62.61 -40.95
CA GLY A 682 24.75 63.77 -40.05
C GLY A 682 25.35 63.33 -38.70
N ASN A 683 26.42 63.97 -38.25
CA ASN A 683 27.49 63.39 -37.43
C ASN A 683 27.63 64.08 -36.05
N LEU A 684 28.23 63.35 -35.09
CA LEU A 684 29.04 63.79 -33.91
C LEU A 684 28.39 64.02 -32.51
N LEU A 685 28.92 63.22 -31.57
CA LEU A 685 29.36 63.47 -30.17
C LEU A 685 28.34 63.58 -29.00
N GLU A 686 28.64 62.75 -27.98
CA GLU A 686 28.10 62.47 -26.61
C GLU A 686 27.84 63.68 -25.66
N PRO A 687 27.27 63.56 -24.41
CA PRO A 687 27.12 62.35 -23.55
C PRO A 687 25.82 62.16 -22.70
N LEU A 688 25.72 60.94 -22.13
CA LEU A 688 25.10 60.52 -20.84
C LEU A 688 23.57 60.55 -20.64
N VAL A 689 22.97 59.36 -20.51
CA VAL A 689 22.36 58.76 -19.27
C VAL A 689 21.33 57.69 -19.68
N GLY A 690 21.54 56.43 -19.25
CA GLY A 690 20.47 55.42 -19.15
C GLY A 690 20.86 53.95 -19.40
N ALA A 691 20.77 53.14 -18.34
CA ALA A 691 20.52 51.68 -18.34
C ALA A 691 21.64 50.69 -18.79
N VAL A 692 22.42 50.28 -17.78
CA VAL A 692 22.78 48.90 -17.38
C VAL A 692 22.62 47.75 -18.39
N HIS A 693 23.74 47.22 -18.87
CA HIS A 693 23.95 45.80 -19.19
C HIS A 693 25.43 45.44 -18.97
N GLU A 694 25.74 44.79 -17.85
CA GLU A 694 27.08 44.25 -17.58
C GLU A 694 27.19 42.77 -17.93
N SER A 695 28.22 42.53 -18.73
CA SER A 695 28.90 41.32 -19.17
C SER A 695 29.01 40.17 -18.15
N THR A 696 28.70 38.96 -18.62
CA THR A 696 29.05 37.70 -17.98
C THR A 696 30.38 37.17 -18.51
N LEU A 697 31.37 37.03 -17.64
CA LEU A 697 32.58 36.22 -17.87
C LEU A 697 32.43 34.89 -17.12
N ALA A 698 32.60 33.79 -17.85
CA ALA A 698 32.44 32.43 -17.38
C ALA A 698 33.67 31.91 -16.62
N VAL A 699 33.42 31.16 -15.54
CA VAL A 699 34.31 30.09 -15.07
C VAL A 699 33.45 28.86 -14.76
N ARG A 700 33.77 27.74 -15.44
CA ARG A 700 33.14 26.42 -15.27
C ARG A 700 33.72 25.70 -14.05
N PHE A 701 32.87 25.00 -13.30
CA PHE A 701 33.16 23.65 -12.83
C PHE A 701 31.93 22.73 -12.98
N ALA A 702 32.24 21.48 -13.33
CA ALA A 702 31.43 20.31 -13.70
C ALA A 702 29.90 20.33 -13.45
N ARG A 703 29.15 20.30 -14.56
CA ARG A 703 27.73 19.96 -14.59
C ARG A 703 27.59 18.43 -14.70
N SER A 704 27.14 17.78 -13.62
CA SER A 704 26.54 16.44 -13.70
C SER A 704 25.10 16.61 -14.19
N GLU A 705 24.86 16.35 -15.47
CA GLU A 705 23.51 16.30 -16.04
C GLU A 705 22.81 15.00 -15.60
N ARG A 706 22.11 15.08 -14.47
CA ARG A 706 20.94 14.25 -14.17
C ARG A 706 19.82 15.17 -13.70
N ALA A 707 19.16 15.83 -14.66
CA ALA A 707 17.82 16.31 -14.44
C ALA A 707 16.88 15.11 -14.54
N LEU A 708 16.61 14.44 -13.42
CA LEU A 708 15.37 13.67 -13.29
C LEU A 708 14.25 14.72 -13.20
N GLN A 709 13.49 14.89 -14.29
CA GLN A 709 12.13 15.40 -14.17
C GLN A 709 11.35 14.33 -13.39
N LEU A 710 11.30 14.50 -12.07
CA LEU A 710 10.30 13.84 -11.27
C LEU A 710 9.00 14.65 -11.37
N ALA A 711 7.91 13.92 -11.61
CA ALA A 711 6.52 14.39 -11.51
C ALA A 711 6.27 15.15 -10.18
N PRO A 712 5.16 15.90 -10.02
CA PRO A 712 4.88 16.61 -8.79
C PRO A 712 4.90 15.61 -7.61
N TRP A 713 5.76 15.84 -6.62
CA TRP A 713 5.85 14.97 -5.46
C TRP A 713 4.67 15.24 -4.53
N ASP A 714 3.87 14.19 -4.31
CA ASP A 714 2.81 14.16 -3.30
C ASP A 714 3.39 14.37 -1.90
N ALA A 715 2.66 15.15 -1.11
CA ALA A 715 3.05 15.65 0.19
C ALA A 715 3.29 14.53 1.22
N GLY A 716 4.54 14.39 1.67
CA GLY A 716 4.87 13.67 2.91
C GLY A 716 4.56 14.56 4.12
N VAL A 717 3.62 14.14 4.97
CA VAL A 717 3.27 14.85 6.20
C VAL A 717 4.40 14.72 7.22
N VAL A 718 4.93 15.84 7.68
CA VAL A 718 5.73 15.94 8.92
C VAL A 718 4.76 16.33 10.03
N VAL A 719 4.49 15.42 10.98
CA VAL A 719 3.73 15.75 12.18
C VAL A 719 4.70 16.21 13.25
N VAL A 720 4.63 17.49 13.61
CA VAL A 720 5.33 18.06 14.76
C VAL A 720 4.31 18.18 15.89
N HIS A 721 4.45 17.35 16.92
CA HIS A 721 3.62 17.45 18.12
C HIS A 721 4.39 18.22 19.21
N VAL A 722 3.79 19.29 19.75
CA VAL A 722 4.39 20.10 20.82
C VAL A 722 3.42 20.17 21.99
N VAL A 723 3.78 19.54 23.12
CA VAL A 723 3.15 19.74 24.43
C VAL A 723 4.28 19.71 25.47
N ASP A 724 4.38 20.74 26.31
CA ASP A 724 5.34 20.86 27.42
C ASP A 724 6.81 20.52 27.07
N ALA A 725 7.40 21.30 26.16
CA ALA A 725 8.83 21.24 25.78
C ALA A 725 9.32 19.87 25.25
N ARG A 726 8.45 19.09 24.60
CA ARG A 726 8.83 17.86 23.88
C ARG A 726 8.40 17.98 22.43
N ILE A 727 9.33 17.76 21.50
CA ILE A 727 9.06 17.61 20.06
C ILE A 727 9.38 16.17 19.66
N LEU A 728 8.46 15.57 18.90
CA LEU A 728 8.62 14.29 18.21
C LEU A 728 8.55 14.57 16.71
N VAL A 729 9.57 14.13 15.95
CA VAL A 729 9.58 14.20 14.49
C VAL A 729 9.38 12.78 13.95
N VAL A 730 8.39 12.58 13.08
CA VAL A 730 8.12 11.30 12.42
C VAL A 730 8.22 11.47 10.91
N ARG A 731 8.98 10.60 10.22
CA ARG A 731 8.93 10.41 8.76
C ARG A 731 8.54 8.96 8.45
N SER A 732 7.64 8.78 7.48
CA SER A 732 7.16 7.48 6.98
C SER A 732 8.13 6.86 5.95
N GLN A 733 8.31 5.53 6.08
CA GLN A 733 8.88 4.44 5.25
C GLN A 733 9.74 4.75 3.98
N PRO A 734 10.75 3.91 3.65
CA PRO A 734 10.94 2.53 4.14
C PRO A 734 11.85 2.38 5.38
N HIS A 735 12.57 3.43 5.78
CA HIS A 735 13.44 3.37 6.95
C HIS A 735 13.30 4.66 7.77
N GLY A 736 12.44 4.62 8.80
CA GLY A 736 12.16 5.75 9.67
C GLY A 736 13.22 5.94 10.76
N LEU A 737 13.76 7.16 10.88
CA LEU A 737 14.58 7.60 12.01
C LEU A 737 13.68 8.37 12.99
N VAL A 738 13.65 7.97 14.26
CA VAL A 738 12.92 8.68 15.33
C VAL A 738 13.92 9.53 16.12
N LEU A 739 13.76 10.86 16.08
CA LEU A 739 14.56 11.78 16.86
C LEU A 739 13.75 12.31 18.05
N SER A 740 14.25 12.04 19.27
CA SER A 740 13.69 12.58 20.51
C SER A 740 14.49 13.80 20.95
N LEU A 741 13.81 14.92 21.28
CA LEU A 741 14.48 16.11 21.79
C LEU A 741 15.22 15.92 23.13
N ARG A 742 15.07 14.79 23.82
CA ARG A 742 15.84 14.52 25.06
C ARG A 742 17.36 14.50 24.85
N ASN A 743 17.80 14.42 23.60
CA ASN A 743 19.20 14.31 23.21
C ASN A 743 19.67 15.47 22.29
N LEU A 744 19.05 16.66 22.40
CA LEU A 744 19.56 17.87 21.75
C LEU A 744 20.89 18.26 22.41
N VAL A 745 21.96 18.32 21.62
CA VAL A 745 23.34 18.56 22.08
C VAL A 745 23.72 20.02 21.90
N ALA A 746 23.41 20.63 20.76
CA ALA A 746 23.78 22.00 20.46
C ALA A 746 22.85 22.64 19.43
N VAL A 747 22.80 23.97 19.41
CA VAL A 747 22.12 24.77 18.40
C VAL A 747 23.12 25.80 17.86
N SER A 748 23.35 25.85 16.55
CA SER A 748 24.29 26.78 15.91
C SER A 748 23.73 28.20 15.89
N GLU A 749 24.57 29.19 15.57
CA GLU A 749 24.08 30.55 15.30
C GLU A 749 23.05 30.57 14.16
N SER A 750 22.06 31.44 14.31
CA SER A 750 20.99 31.63 13.33
C SER A 750 21.46 32.50 12.16
N SER A 751 21.28 32.01 10.94
CA SER A 751 21.54 32.79 9.71
C SER A 751 20.28 33.53 9.28
N SER A 752 20.30 34.86 9.37
CA SER A 752 19.20 35.69 8.89
C SER A 752 19.09 35.70 7.36
N ALA A 753 20.21 35.51 6.65
CA ALA A 753 20.27 35.48 5.19
C ALA A 753 19.51 34.28 4.60
N THR A 754 19.58 33.12 5.27
CA THR A 754 18.86 31.90 4.86
C THR A 754 17.63 31.63 5.72
N ARG A 755 17.39 32.42 6.78
CA ARG A 755 16.31 32.20 7.76
C ARG A 755 16.34 30.78 8.33
N SER A 756 17.52 30.32 8.73
CA SER A 756 17.73 28.97 9.24
C SER A 756 18.75 28.89 10.38
N PHE A 757 18.75 27.78 11.11
CA PHE A 757 19.80 27.40 12.06
C PHE A 757 19.95 25.87 12.12
N MET A 758 21.09 25.37 12.61
CA MET A 758 21.34 23.95 12.79
C MET A 758 21.07 23.52 14.23
N ALA A 759 20.33 22.42 14.41
CA ALA A 759 20.14 21.73 15.68
C ALA A 759 20.87 20.37 15.62
N THR A 760 21.76 20.13 16.58
CA THR A 760 22.56 18.91 16.67
C THR A 760 21.99 18.00 17.74
N PHE A 761 21.74 16.73 17.39
CA PHE A 761 21.29 15.69 18.29
C PHE A 761 22.34 14.59 18.39
N THR A 762 22.29 13.76 19.44
CA THR A 762 23.22 12.61 19.58
C THR A 762 23.18 11.62 18.41
N ALA A 763 22.11 11.64 17.60
CA ALA A 763 21.90 10.75 16.46
C ALA A 763 22.04 11.44 15.08
N GLY A 764 22.39 12.74 15.01
CA GLY A 764 22.58 13.46 13.75
C GLY A 764 22.27 14.96 13.83
N MET A 765 22.41 15.67 12.71
CA MET A 765 22.17 17.12 12.60
C MET A 765 20.91 17.41 11.77
N LEU A 766 20.12 18.40 12.22
CA LEU A 766 18.91 18.88 11.57
C LEU A 766 19.04 20.37 11.25
N GLU A 767 18.79 20.76 10.00
CA GLU A 767 18.67 22.16 9.61
C GLU A 767 17.21 22.62 9.71
N VAL A 768 16.96 23.70 10.44
CA VAL A 768 15.62 24.24 10.70
C VAL A 768 15.46 25.56 9.96
N TRP A 769 14.42 25.66 9.12
CA TRP A 769 14.08 26.86 8.35
C TRP A 769 12.80 27.52 8.88
N THR A 770 12.77 28.85 8.98
CA THR A 770 11.62 29.61 9.49
C THR A 770 11.09 30.61 8.46
N ARG A 771 9.83 31.04 8.62
CA ARG A 771 9.17 31.91 7.63
C ARG A 771 9.60 33.36 7.79
N SER A 772 9.85 33.79 9.02
CA SER A 772 10.29 35.14 9.36
C SER A 772 11.52 35.13 10.26
N GLU A 773 12.21 36.26 10.31
CA GLU A 773 13.32 36.49 11.24
C GLU A 773 12.85 36.53 12.70
N SER A 774 11.60 36.93 12.97
CA SER A 774 11.02 36.89 14.31
C SER A 774 10.80 35.47 14.79
N GLU A 775 10.24 34.60 13.95
CA GLU A 775 10.13 33.16 14.24
C GLU A 775 11.51 32.52 14.37
N LEU A 776 12.48 32.92 13.56
CA LEU A 776 13.85 32.41 13.63
C LEU A 776 14.44 32.62 15.03
N LYS A 777 14.35 33.86 15.53
CA LYS A 777 14.86 34.25 16.84
C LYS A 777 14.10 33.55 17.96
N GLU A 778 12.79 33.41 17.84
CA GLU A 778 11.96 32.72 18.83
C GLU A 778 12.29 31.22 18.92
N TRP A 779 12.36 30.52 17.78
CA TRP A 779 12.65 29.09 17.72
C TRP A 779 14.07 28.76 18.17
N HIS A 780 15.03 29.56 17.71
CA HIS A 780 16.42 29.44 18.14
C HIS A 780 16.54 29.58 19.66
N ALA A 781 15.92 30.61 20.24
CA ALA A 781 15.93 30.82 21.69
C ALA A 781 15.25 29.69 22.47
N ARG A 782 14.09 29.20 22.01
CA ARG A 782 13.36 28.10 22.66
C ARG A 782 14.18 26.80 22.65
N LEU A 783 14.84 26.47 21.55
CA LEU A 783 15.65 25.25 21.45
C LEU A 783 16.98 25.37 22.19
N ALA A 784 17.63 26.53 22.13
CA ALA A 784 18.84 26.79 22.91
C ALA A 784 18.59 26.61 24.42
N GLN A 785 17.40 26.99 24.93
CA GLN A 785 17.01 26.78 26.33
C GLN A 785 16.77 25.31 26.70
N THR A 786 16.55 24.43 25.72
CA THR A 786 16.33 22.99 25.94
C THR A 786 17.61 22.16 25.86
N VAL A 787 18.76 22.77 25.55
CA VAL A 787 20.06 22.11 25.59
C VAL A 787 20.36 21.75 27.06
N PRO A 788 20.56 20.46 27.40
CA PRO A 788 20.89 20.05 28.76
C PRO A 788 22.15 20.78 29.22
N VAL A 789 22.08 21.45 30.38
CA VAL A 789 23.23 22.12 31.00
C VAL A 789 24.13 21.05 31.62
N GLY A 790 24.89 20.37 30.77
CA GLY A 790 25.98 19.47 31.12
C GLY A 790 27.01 19.58 30.00
N ASP A 791 28.20 20.07 30.35
CA ASP A 791 29.36 20.31 29.46
C ASP A 791 29.50 21.69 28.79
N GLN A 792 29.04 22.76 29.46
CA GLN A 792 29.82 24.01 29.43
C GLN A 792 31.05 23.87 30.34
N LEU A 793 32.08 23.13 29.92
CA LEU A 793 33.39 23.11 30.57
C LEU A 793 34.45 22.50 29.64
N ARG A 794 35.09 23.35 28.81
CA ARG A 794 36.55 23.41 28.56
C ARG A 794 36.87 24.36 27.39
N SER A 795 36.82 25.65 27.67
CA SER A 795 37.73 26.61 27.07
C SER A 795 38.86 26.87 28.07
N MET A 796 39.81 25.94 28.19
CA MET A 796 41.09 26.20 28.86
C MET A 796 42.21 25.41 28.16
N HIS A 797 43.09 26.19 27.53
CA HIS A 797 44.49 25.92 27.21
C HIS A 797 44.87 24.68 26.38
N GLU A 798 45.25 24.93 25.11
CA GLU A 798 46.35 24.20 24.47
C GLU A 798 47.64 25.05 24.57
N GLN A 799 48.53 24.64 25.47
CA GLN A 799 49.99 24.67 25.24
C GLN A 799 50.39 23.25 24.82
N GLY A 800 51.35 23.18 23.89
CA GLY A 800 51.62 22.00 23.06
C GLY A 800 52.22 20.76 23.75
N GLY A 801 52.31 19.68 22.96
CA GLY A 801 53.10 18.50 23.32
C GLY A 801 52.70 17.23 22.56
N ARG A 802 53.63 16.70 21.76
CA ARG A 802 53.56 15.44 20.98
C ARG A 802 53.32 14.18 21.83
N GLY A 803 52.65 13.18 21.25
CA GLY A 803 52.77 11.76 21.67
C GLY A 803 51.64 10.87 21.18
N THR A 804 51.97 9.83 20.42
CA THR A 804 51.11 8.93 19.63
C THR A 804 50.54 7.69 20.37
N LEU A 805 49.42 7.19 19.82
CA LEU A 805 48.92 5.79 19.69
C LEU A 805 47.95 5.19 20.74
N GLY A 806 46.72 4.85 20.27
CA GLY A 806 45.80 3.88 20.92
C GLY A 806 44.29 3.96 20.54
N VAL A 807 43.91 3.57 19.30
CA VAL A 807 42.63 3.09 18.68
C VAL A 807 41.41 2.71 19.59
N PRO A 808 40.11 2.73 19.16
CA PRO A 808 39.36 3.53 18.16
C PRO A 808 38.12 4.24 18.77
N VAL A 809 37.77 5.44 18.29
CA VAL A 809 36.39 5.95 18.41
C VAL A 809 35.65 5.57 17.14
N ALA A 810 34.53 4.86 17.29
CA ALA A 810 33.64 4.50 16.20
C ALA A 810 33.27 5.76 15.39
N LEU A 811 33.54 5.75 14.08
CA LEU A 811 32.93 6.69 13.15
C LEU A 811 31.42 6.51 13.23
N HIS A 812 30.73 7.37 13.98
CA HIS A 812 29.34 7.65 13.69
C HIS A 812 29.31 8.36 12.35
N ALA A 813 28.75 7.70 11.33
CA ALA A 813 28.44 8.34 10.07
C ALA A 813 27.53 9.55 10.36
N GLU A 814 28.05 10.76 10.16
CA GLU A 814 27.26 11.99 10.28
C GLU A 814 26.21 12.00 9.18
N MET A 815 24.95 11.81 9.57
CA MET A 815 23.80 11.92 8.68
C MET A 815 23.23 13.34 8.81
N THR A 816 23.46 14.17 7.79
CA THR A 816 22.83 15.50 7.68
C THR A 816 21.49 15.33 6.98
N VAL A 817 20.39 15.70 7.65
CA VAL A 817 19.04 15.66 7.08
C VAL A 817 18.56 17.10 6.88
N SER A 818 18.51 17.54 5.62
CA SER A 818 17.94 18.84 5.25
C SER A 818 16.44 18.71 4.94
N VAL A 819 15.61 19.50 5.62
CA VAL A 819 14.15 19.56 5.38
C VAL A 819 13.78 20.98 4.96
N GLN A 820 13.46 21.17 3.68
CA GLN A 820 12.90 22.44 3.18
C GLN A 820 11.38 22.40 3.29
N VAL A 821 10.80 23.36 4.03
CA VAL A 821 9.35 23.56 4.11
C VAL A 821 9.00 24.84 3.37
N ALA A 822 8.46 24.73 2.16
CA ALA A 822 7.85 25.85 1.44
C ALA A 822 6.33 25.72 1.51
N THR A 823 5.66 26.63 2.23
CA THR A 823 4.19 26.70 2.25
C THR A 823 3.73 27.96 1.53
N ARG A 824 3.05 27.80 0.40
CA ARG A 824 2.13 28.81 -0.14
C ARG A 824 0.72 28.35 0.25
N ILE A 825 0.04 29.12 1.09
CA ILE A 825 -1.35 28.85 1.51
C ILE A 825 -2.23 29.77 0.66
N ASP A 826 -3.02 29.22 -0.25
CA ASP A 826 -4.19 29.91 -0.79
C ASP A 826 -5.38 29.60 0.13
N GLU A 827 -5.96 30.65 0.72
CA GLU A 827 -6.91 30.62 1.85
C GLU A 827 -8.32 30.04 1.53
N ALA A 828 -8.53 29.32 0.43
CA ALA A 828 -9.88 28.92 0.02
C ALA A 828 -10.18 27.40 -0.01
N GLN A 829 -9.21 26.49 0.20
CA GLN A 829 -9.47 25.04 0.08
C GLN A 829 -8.69 24.14 1.05
N ALA A 830 -8.61 24.48 2.33
CA ALA A 830 -8.07 23.54 3.33
C ALA A 830 -9.20 22.72 4.00
N ARG A 831 -9.56 21.58 3.39
CA ARG A 831 -10.29 20.50 4.09
C ARG A 831 -9.29 19.73 4.95
N VAL A 832 -9.47 19.80 6.26
CA VAL A 832 -8.64 19.07 7.21
C VAL A 832 -9.14 17.62 7.31
N MET A 833 -8.65 16.78 6.40
CA MET A 833 -8.64 15.33 6.60
C MET A 833 -7.42 14.99 7.43
N PHE A 834 -7.60 15.03 8.74
CA PHE A 834 -6.86 14.10 9.58
C PHE A 834 -7.23 12.71 9.06
N GLY A 835 -6.29 11.76 8.94
CA GLY A 835 -6.74 10.38 8.78
C GLY A 835 -7.37 9.92 10.09
#